data_AF-A0A930TCR3-F1
#
_entry.id   AF-A0A930TCR3-F1
#
_cell.length_a   1.000
_cell.length_b   1.000
_cell.length_c   1.000
_cell.angle_alpha   90.00
_cell.angle_beta   90.00
_cell.angle_gamma   90.00
#
_symmetry.space_group_name_H-M   'P 1'
#
loop_
_entity.id
_entity.type
_entity.pdbx_description
1 polymer ?
#
loop_
_entity_poly.entity_id
_entity_poly.type
_entity_poly.pdbx_seq_one_letter_code
_entity_poly.pdbx_strand_id
1 'polypeptide(L)'
;MLKKLQKKQISLIAGAGLCAFLAGAIVSAPEIGKNFGNLFKSGKSQPELLTEATKAKSSVLPLVIQSPQERTAKLQAIAKGSPSTDRNRARYLLASDLIDSKDAKTALSYLEGLENEYSQLAPYVILRQAQAHEMLGEDGKASDLRQRVIKDYPTHPATPKALYLVSTREYQDKAITQFPSHPLTWEIIKKRLSENPDQPQLLLALAKHSFDQPGIVEFLDKLANNPSLKPEEWEILGTAYWENKEFGKAATAYSKSPRTARNLYRTGRGLQVGGQREQAASNYQALIKEFPEARETGTALIRMAEVAPNQKDALAYLEKVINKFPDKAGAALARKADILKSQNDAKGAEAARKLLIDKFGNTEEAAEYRWKVALDKAKAKDFKAAWQWAEPIATNNPNSILAPRASFWVGKWALQLGKQNEAKQAFEYTVSNFPYSYYSWRSAELLSLNVGNFNNLRDLKPEIIELVRPVPTAGSETFKELYLLGQDRDAWLQWNTEFQNKMQPTINEQFTEGLMQLARGENLKGINTVSTLEDRDAPEDLEQYQTLKKQLIYWQARYPFPYIDLIEKWSAQHKVNPLLVTAIIRQESRFEKKAKSIAGATGLMQVMPPTAKFIAPLINQDIKNINLEEPSDNIMLGTWYLGHTHDQYKENSLLAIASYNAGPGNVSKWLKTLPKEDPDNFVENIPFDETKNYVRQVFGNYWNYLRLYNPEISQIVAQYSAQHPKLPHEGSADKPAATRKPTAAKPVEKTKQ
;
A
#
# COMPACT_ATOMS: atom_id res chain seq x y z
N MET A 1 9.00 -8.77 10.91
CA MET A 1 9.95 -7.79 11.53
C MET A 1 9.74 -6.31 11.13
N LEU A 2 8.59 -5.90 10.58
CA LEU A 2 8.27 -4.51 10.19
C LEU A 2 7.72 -3.61 11.33
N LYS A 3 8.06 -3.91 12.59
CA LYS A 3 7.68 -3.06 13.74
C LYS A 3 8.89 -2.31 14.26
N LYS A 4 9.17 -1.17 13.63
CA LYS A 4 9.71 0.09 14.22
C LYS A 4 10.53 0.82 13.15
N LEU A 5 9.98 1.96 12.72
CA LEU A 5 10.64 3.26 12.55
C LEU A 5 9.83 4.08 11.53
N GLN A 6 8.87 4.86 12.04
CA GLN A 6 8.34 6.02 11.33
C GLN A 6 8.11 7.10 12.37
N LYS A 7 9.11 7.98 12.55
CA LYS A 7 8.94 9.28 13.21
C LYS A 7 8.77 10.36 12.14
N LYS A 8 7.79 11.22 12.43
CA LYS A 8 7.25 12.41 11.76
C LYS A 8 8.10 13.04 10.65
N GLN A 9 7.48 13.24 9.49
CA GLN A 9 7.63 14.45 8.69
C GLN A 9 6.24 14.95 8.28
N ILE A 10 6.05 16.25 8.46
CA ILE A 10 4.80 16.99 8.25
C ILE A 10 4.70 17.27 6.75
N SER A 11 3.76 16.62 6.07
CA SER A 11 3.41 16.96 4.68
C SER A 11 2.49 18.18 4.71
N LEU A 12 3.06 19.37 4.52
CA LEU A 12 2.31 20.52 4.04
C LEU A 12 1.79 20.17 2.65
N ILE A 13 0.49 19.91 2.54
CA ILE A 13 -0.22 20.00 1.25
C ILE A 13 -0.17 21.48 0.87
N ALA A 14 0.88 21.85 0.14
CA ALA A 14 0.87 23.09 -0.61
C ALA A 14 -0.20 22.93 -1.68
N GLY A 15 -1.31 23.65 -1.51
CA GLY A 15 -2.36 23.76 -2.51
C GLY A 15 -1.79 24.35 -3.79
N ALA A 16 -1.49 23.51 -4.77
CA ALA A 16 -1.37 23.91 -6.16
C ALA A 16 -2.77 23.87 -6.77
N GLY A 17 -3.44 25.01 -6.65
CA GLY A 17 -4.84 25.21 -7.04
C GLY A 17 -5.50 26.40 -6.36
N LEU A 18 -4.72 27.34 -5.81
CA LEU A 18 -5.16 28.70 -5.51
C LEU A 18 -5.28 29.45 -6.84
N CYS A 19 -6.38 29.21 -7.58
CA CYS A 19 -6.96 30.32 -8.32
C CYS A 19 -7.55 31.24 -7.26
N ALA A 20 -7.01 32.45 -7.16
CA ALA A 20 -7.54 33.49 -6.30
C ALA A 20 -9.03 33.71 -6.62
N PHE A 21 -9.93 33.19 -5.78
CA PHE A 21 -11.29 33.68 -5.73
C PHE A 21 -11.23 35.02 -4.98
N LEU A 22 -11.14 36.11 -5.72
CA LEU A 22 -11.64 37.38 -5.21
C LEU A 22 -13.14 37.19 -4.97
N ALA A 23 -13.54 37.22 -3.71
CA ALA A 23 -14.93 37.25 -3.31
C ALA A 23 -15.58 38.55 -3.82
N GLY A 24 -16.07 38.53 -5.06
CA GLY A 24 -17.08 39.46 -5.54
C GLY A 24 -18.45 38.86 -5.22
N ALA A 25 -19.04 39.24 -4.11
CA ALA A 25 -20.45 38.99 -3.86
C ALA A 25 -21.27 39.87 -4.83
N ILE A 26 -21.49 39.40 -6.05
CA ILE A 26 -22.54 39.95 -6.90
C ILE A 26 -23.79 39.12 -6.61
N VAL A 27 -24.69 39.72 -5.82
CA VAL A 27 -26.06 39.23 -5.66
C VAL A 27 -26.76 39.41 -7.01
N SER A 28 -26.65 38.40 -7.86
CA SER A 28 -27.48 38.31 -9.06
C SER A 28 -28.84 37.77 -8.62
N ALA A 29 -29.88 38.61 -8.69
CA ALA A 29 -31.25 38.14 -8.56
C ALA A 29 -31.54 37.13 -9.67
N PRO A 30 -32.29 36.04 -9.41
CA PRO A 30 -32.63 35.07 -10.45
C PRO A 30 -33.49 35.76 -11.51
N GLU A 31 -33.02 35.83 -12.76
CA GLU A 31 -33.90 36.11 -13.88
C GLU A 31 -34.84 34.91 -14.04
N ILE A 32 -36.13 35.16 -13.78
CA ILE A 32 -37.21 34.18 -13.90
C ILE A 32 -37.41 33.89 -15.39
N GLY A 33 -36.63 32.94 -15.91
CA GLY A 33 -36.89 32.27 -17.17
C GLY A 33 -38.06 31.29 -17.04
N LYS A 34 -39.27 31.75 -17.33
CA LYS A 34 -40.45 30.88 -17.54
C LYS A 34 -40.25 30.08 -18.84
N ASN A 35 -40.02 28.78 -18.70
CA ASN A 35 -40.61 27.67 -19.47
C ASN A 35 -39.62 26.50 -19.54
N PHE A 36 -39.86 25.46 -18.75
CA PHE A 36 -39.67 24.05 -19.15
C PHE A 36 -40.45 23.18 -18.16
N GLY A 37 -41.76 23.15 -18.35
CA GLY A 37 -42.63 22.12 -17.80
C GLY A 37 -42.66 20.93 -18.76
N ASN A 38 -42.52 19.73 -18.21
CA ASN A 38 -42.76 18.42 -18.83
C ASN A 38 -41.79 17.94 -19.90
N LEU A 39 -40.68 17.32 -19.48
CA LEU A 39 -40.08 16.22 -20.25
C LEU A 39 -39.18 15.30 -19.39
N PHE A 40 -39.75 14.58 -18.42
CA PHE A 40 -39.01 13.48 -17.76
C PHE A 40 -39.90 12.26 -17.51
N LYS A 41 -40.18 11.54 -18.58
CA LYS A 41 -40.43 10.09 -18.56
C LYS A 41 -39.69 9.44 -19.73
N SER A 42 -38.37 9.60 -19.74
CA SER A 42 -37.47 8.73 -20.51
C SER A 42 -36.95 7.69 -19.54
N GLY A 43 -37.10 6.40 -19.88
CA GLY A 43 -36.78 5.29 -19.00
C GLY A 43 -35.37 5.44 -18.43
N LYS A 44 -35.25 5.51 -17.11
CA LYS A 44 -33.96 5.44 -16.42
C LYS A 44 -33.38 4.06 -16.74
N SER A 45 -32.57 3.95 -17.79
CA SER A 45 -31.69 2.81 -17.99
C SER A 45 -30.86 2.69 -16.72
N GLN A 46 -30.92 1.54 -16.06
CA GLN A 46 -30.07 1.29 -14.89
C GLN A 46 -28.60 1.55 -15.30
N PRO A 47 -27.79 2.15 -14.42
CA PRO A 47 -26.36 2.32 -14.68
C PRO A 47 -25.76 0.98 -15.09
N GLU A 48 -24.97 0.96 -16.15
CA GLU A 48 -24.26 -0.25 -16.56
C GLU A 48 -23.34 -0.70 -15.43
N LEU A 49 -23.43 -1.97 -15.04
CA LEU A 49 -22.54 -2.52 -14.02
C LEU A 49 -21.11 -2.59 -14.57
N LEU A 50 -20.18 -1.85 -13.95
CA LEU A 50 -18.77 -1.85 -14.31
C LEU A 50 -18.09 -3.07 -13.70
N THR A 51 -17.57 -3.92 -14.58
CA THR A 51 -16.78 -5.12 -14.29
C THR A 51 -15.56 -5.11 -15.20
N GLU A 52 -14.54 -5.92 -14.88
CA GLU A 52 -13.38 -6.07 -15.77
C GLU A 52 -13.78 -6.49 -17.20
N ALA A 53 -14.82 -7.32 -17.34
CA ALA A 53 -15.32 -7.77 -18.63
C ALA A 53 -16.04 -6.67 -19.43
N THR A 54 -16.81 -5.79 -18.76
CA THR A 54 -17.46 -4.66 -19.43
C THR A 54 -16.45 -3.56 -19.73
N LYS A 55 -15.48 -3.31 -18.84
CA LYS A 55 -14.33 -2.42 -19.08
C LYS A 55 -13.57 -2.81 -20.34
N ALA A 56 -13.26 -4.09 -20.51
CA ALA A 56 -12.50 -4.62 -21.66
C ALA A 56 -13.22 -4.41 -23.01
N LYS A 57 -14.54 -4.18 -23.03
CA LYS A 57 -15.30 -3.91 -24.25
C LYS A 57 -15.33 -2.43 -24.64
N SER A 58 -14.89 -1.52 -23.77
CA SER A 58 -14.88 -0.09 -24.06
C SER A 58 -13.75 0.28 -25.01
N SER A 59 -14.08 1.05 -26.03
CA SER A 59 -13.17 1.72 -26.96
C SER A 59 -12.56 3.01 -26.38
N VAL A 60 -13.13 3.55 -25.30
CA VAL A 60 -12.69 4.83 -24.70
C VAL A 60 -11.78 4.63 -23.49
N LEU A 61 -12.10 3.70 -22.58
CA LEU A 61 -11.34 3.53 -21.34
C LEU A 61 -9.84 3.21 -21.56
N PRO A 62 -9.43 2.44 -22.58
CA PRO A 62 -8.00 2.25 -22.90
C PRO A 62 -7.28 3.54 -23.34
N LEU A 63 -8.01 4.57 -23.81
CA LEU A 63 -7.43 5.85 -24.24
C LEU A 63 -7.13 6.79 -23.06
N VAL A 64 -7.59 6.47 -21.85
CA VAL A 64 -7.42 7.35 -20.67
C VAL A 64 -5.96 7.50 -20.28
N ILE A 65 -5.12 6.51 -20.60
CA ILE A 65 -3.68 6.53 -20.29
C ILE A 65 -2.87 7.42 -21.25
N GLN A 66 -3.39 7.66 -22.45
CA GLN A 66 -2.76 8.54 -23.44
C GLN A 66 -2.91 10.00 -23.01
N SER A 67 -1.94 10.84 -23.40
CA SER A 67 -2.04 12.29 -23.24
C SER A 67 -3.25 12.83 -23.99
N PRO A 68 -3.82 13.99 -23.56
CA PRO A 68 -4.92 14.64 -24.28
C PRO A 68 -4.62 14.80 -25.79
N GLN A 69 -3.39 15.15 -26.14
CA GLN A 69 -2.94 15.33 -27.53
C GLN A 69 -3.03 14.02 -28.33
N GLU A 70 -2.60 12.90 -27.76
CA GLU A 70 -2.59 11.59 -28.43
C GLU A 70 -4.00 11.00 -28.60
N ARG A 71 -4.90 11.24 -27.63
CA ARG A 71 -6.24 10.65 -27.64
C ARG A 71 -7.30 11.48 -28.36
N THR A 72 -7.07 12.79 -28.57
CA THR A 72 -8.09 13.73 -29.08
C THR A 72 -8.76 13.24 -30.36
N ALA A 73 -8.00 12.86 -31.39
CA ALA A 73 -8.56 12.46 -32.69
C ALA A 73 -9.46 11.21 -32.58
N LYS A 74 -9.04 10.22 -31.76
CA LYS A 74 -9.81 9.00 -31.52
C LYS A 74 -11.10 9.28 -30.76
N LEU A 75 -11.03 10.10 -29.70
CA LEU A 75 -12.21 10.50 -28.95
C LEU A 75 -13.20 11.28 -29.82
N GLN A 76 -12.71 12.17 -30.70
CA GLN A 76 -13.58 12.93 -31.62
C GLN A 76 -14.31 12.02 -32.61
N ALA A 77 -13.65 10.97 -33.10
CA ALA A 77 -14.29 9.99 -33.96
C ALA A 77 -15.40 9.22 -33.22
N ILE A 78 -15.14 8.78 -31.98
CA ILE A 78 -16.11 8.07 -31.14
C ILE A 78 -17.30 8.98 -30.77
N ALA A 79 -17.04 10.25 -30.45
CA ALA A 79 -18.07 11.24 -30.08
C ALA A 79 -19.07 11.54 -31.21
N LYS A 80 -18.65 11.35 -32.48
CA LYS A 80 -19.49 11.50 -33.68
C LYS A 80 -20.28 10.24 -34.05
N GLY A 81 -20.02 9.12 -33.37
CA GLY A 81 -20.70 7.85 -33.63
C GLY A 81 -22.16 7.81 -33.17
N SER A 82 -22.79 6.64 -33.31
CA SER A 82 -24.15 6.40 -32.83
C SER A 82 -24.25 6.48 -31.29
N PRO A 83 -25.44 6.83 -30.73
CA PRO A 83 -25.66 6.86 -29.28
C PRO A 83 -25.19 5.57 -28.60
N SER A 84 -24.29 5.72 -27.63
CA SER A 84 -23.69 4.63 -26.87
C SER A 84 -23.01 5.17 -25.60
N THR A 85 -22.74 4.30 -24.62
CA THR A 85 -21.98 4.67 -23.41
C THR A 85 -20.62 5.26 -23.77
N ASP A 86 -19.91 4.67 -24.74
CA ASP A 86 -18.60 5.15 -25.17
C ASP A 86 -18.66 6.50 -25.91
N ARG A 87 -19.72 6.77 -26.69
CA ARG A 87 -19.94 8.12 -27.23
C ARG A 87 -20.04 9.15 -26.11
N ASN A 88 -20.78 8.83 -25.04
CA ASN A 88 -20.95 9.73 -23.90
C ASN A 88 -19.65 9.93 -23.11
N ARG A 89 -18.89 8.84 -22.87
CA ARG A 89 -17.56 8.90 -22.26
C ARG A 89 -16.60 9.77 -23.08
N ALA A 90 -16.58 9.60 -24.40
CA ALA A 90 -15.72 10.35 -25.29
C ALA A 90 -16.05 11.85 -25.29
N ARG A 91 -17.34 12.20 -25.36
CA ARG A 91 -17.81 13.60 -25.24
C ARG A 91 -17.38 14.22 -23.91
N TYR A 92 -17.58 13.49 -22.80
CA TYR A 92 -17.22 13.97 -21.47
C TYR A 92 -15.71 14.18 -21.31
N LEU A 93 -14.88 13.23 -21.75
CA LEU A 93 -13.41 13.35 -21.71
C LEU A 93 -12.90 14.50 -22.56
N LEU A 94 -13.40 14.65 -23.80
CA LEU A 94 -13.04 15.77 -24.66
C LEU A 94 -13.37 17.11 -24.00
N ALA A 95 -14.55 17.22 -23.41
CA ALA A 95 -14.93 18.43 -22.70
C ALA A 95 -14.01 18.72 -21.50
N SER A 96 -13.64 17.70 -20.72
CA SER A 96 -12.66 17.85 -19.63
C SER A 96 -11.30 18.31 -20.14
N ASP A 97 -10.76 17.68 -21.19
CA ASP A 97 -9.46 18.03 -21.78
C ASP A 97 -9.45 19.47 -22.34
N LEU A 98 -10.56 19.89 -22.95
CA LEU A 98 -10.75 21.25 -23.47
C LEU A 98 -10.88 22.29 -22.36
N ILE A 99 -11.60 21.99 -21.28
CA ILE A 99 -11.67 22.86 -20.10
C ILE A 99 -10.27 23.04 -19.48
N ASP A 100 -9.50 21.96 -19.36
CA ASP A 100 -8.16 22.01 -18.77
C ASP A 100 -7.18 22.80 -19.66
N SER A 101 -7.33 22.72 -20.99
CA SER A 101 -6.58 23.50 -21.98
C SER A 101 -7.15 24.89 -22.28
N LYS A 102 -8.14 25.35 -21.49
CA LYS A 102 -8.77 26.69 -21.56
C LYS A 102 -9.65 26.97 -22.78
N ASP A 103 -10.06 25.94 -23.54
CA ASP A 103 -11.05 26.06 -24.61
C ASP A 103 -12.47 25.72 -24.11
N ALA A 104 -13.03 26.61 -23.29
CA ALA A 104 -14.37 26.43 -22.71
C ALA A 104 -15.50 26.43 -23.76
N LYS A 105 -15.35 27.18 -24.85
CA LYS A 105 -16.38 27.29 -25.88
C LYS A 105 -16.57 25.98 -26.63
N THR A 106 -15.46 25.35 -27.04
CA THR A 106 -15.54 24.03 -27.69
C THR A 106 -15.99 22.97 -26.70
N ALA A 107 -15.56 23.04 -25.42
CA ALA A 107 -16.00 22.11 -24.39
C ALA A 107 -17.53 22.09 -24.23
N LEU A 108 -18.19 23.25 -24.24
CA LEU A 108 -19.65 23.35 -24.15
C LEU A 108 -20.37 22.60 -25.27
N SER A 109 -19.84 22.61 -26.50
CA SER A 109 -20.43 21.87 -27.63
C SER A 109 -20.44 20.35 -27.40
N TYR A 110 -19.46 19.81 -26.67
CA TYR A 110 -19.44 18.40 -26.29
C TYR A 110 -20.34 18.09 -25.10
N LEU A 111 -20.55 19.05 -24.19
CA LEU A 111 -21.38 18.89 -23.00
C LEU A 111 -22.88 19.11 -23.25
N GLU A 112 -23.27 19.74 -24.36
CA GLU A 112 -24.66 20.10 -24.65
C GLU A 112 -25.59 18.86 -24.67
N GLY A 113 -26.59 18.82 -23.78
CA GLY A 113 -27.55 17.71 -23.67
C GLY A 113 -26.97 16.41 -23.08
N LEU A 114 -25.66 16.37 -22.79
CA LEU A 114 -24.98 15.18 -22.29
C LEU A 114 -25.50 14.76 -20.90
N GLU A 115 -26.02 15.68 -20.09
CA GLU A 115 -26.60 15.34 -18.78
C GLU A 115 -27.86 14.45 -18.89
N ASN A 116 -28.54 14.49 -20.05
CA ASN A 116 -29.71 13.66 -20.31
C ASN A 116 -29.31 12.30 -20.91
N GLU A 117 -28.27 12.28 -21.75
CA GLU A 117 -27.74 11.07 -22.39
C GLU A 117 -26.87 10.25 -21.43
N TYR A 118 -26.21 10.90 -20.48
CA TYR A 118 -25.23 10.33 -19.56
C TYR A 118 -25.69 10.48 -18.10
N SER A 119 -26.88 9.94 -17.81
CA SER A 119 -27.58 10.11 -16.52
C SER A 119 -26.73 9.78 -15.28
N GLN A 120 -25.83 8.79 -15.37
CA GLN A 120 -24.91 8.39 -14.31
C GLN A 120 -23.93 9.50 -13.89
N LEU A 121 -23.53 10.37 -14.82
CA LEU A 121 -22.63 11.52 -14.57
C LEU A 121 -23.35 12.87 -14.71
N ALA A 122 -24.68 12.89 -14.84
CA ALA A 122 -25.45 14.11 -15.06
C ALA A 122 -25.08 15.30 -14.15
N PRO A 123 -25.00 15.16 -12.80
CA PRO A 123 -24.60 16.29 -11.96
C PRO A 123 -23.16 16.76 -12.21
N TYR A 124 -22.24 15.86 -12.61
CA TYR A 124 -20.88 16.22 -12.99
C TYR A 124 -20.81 16.90 -14.36
N VAL A 125 -21.65 16.49 -15.31
CA VAL A 125 -21.80 17.18 -16.61
C VAL A 125 -22.27 18.63 -16.38
N ILE A 126 -23.29 18.83 -15.55
CA ILE A 126 -23.82 20.17 -15.22
C ILE A 126 -22.73 21.03 -14.53
N LEU A 127 -21.95 20.45 -13.61
CA LEU A 127 -20.83 21.16 -12.98
C LEU A 127 -19.73 21.53 -13.97
N ARG A 128 -19.47 20.70 -15.00
CA ARG A 128 -18.52 21.01 -16.07
C ARG A 128 -19.05 22.11 -16.99
N GLN A 129 -20.34 22.09 -17.31
CA GLN A 129 -21.00 23.20 -18.03
C GLN A 129 -20.85 24.51 -17.24
N ALA A 130 -21.11 24.47 -15.93
CA ALA A 130 -20.94 25.64 -15.05
C ALA A 130 -19.49 26.16 -15.04
N GLN A 131 -18.50 25.25 -14.99
CA GLN A 131 -17.08 25.61 -15.06
C GLN A 131 -16.72 26.26 -16.40
N ALA A 132 -17.23 25.73 -17.52
CA ALA A 132 -16.98 26.31 -18.84
C ALA A 132 -17.63 27.70 -18.98
N HIS A 133 -18.86 27.90 -18.49
CA HIS A 133 -19.50 29.21 -18.48
C HIS A 133 -18.75 30.23 -17.62
N GLU A 134 -18.27 29.85 -16.44
CA GLU A 134 -17.42 30.69 -15.58
C GLU A 134 -16.14 31.12 -16.31
N MET A 135 -15.49 30.21 -17.05
CA MET A 135 -14.30 30.54 -17.85
C MET A 135 -14.58 31.50 -19.01
N LEU A 136 -15.84 31.59 -19.46
CA LEU A 136 -16.28 32.54 -20.48
C LEU A 136 -16.76 33.88 -19.89
N GLY A 137 -16.71 34.05 -18.56
CA GLY A 137 -17.23 35.23 -17.86
C GLY A 137 -18.75 35.27 -17.74
N GLU A 138 -19.43 34.13 -17.94
CA GLU A 138 -20.89 34.02 -17.88
C GLU A 138 -21.35 33.56 -16.47
N ASP A 139 -20.97 34.33 -15.45
CA ASP A 139 -21.11 33.95 -14.03
C ASP A 139 -22.56 33.66 -13.62
N GLY A 140 -23.54 34.38 -14.19
CA GLY A 140 -24.97 34.12 -13.95
C GLY A 140 -25.37 32.71 -14.37
N LYS A 141 -25.01 32.29 -15.59
CA LYS A 141 -25.29 30.93 -16.09
C LYS A 141 -24.56 29.87 -15.26
N ALA A 142 -23.30 30.14 -14.89
CA ALA A 142 -22.54 29.24 -14.04
C ALA A 142 -23.21 29.05 -12.66
N SER A 143 -23.71 30.13 -12.06
CA SER A 143 -24.47 30.11 -10.81
C SER A 143 -25.78 29.32 -10.95
N ASP A 144 -26.56 29.55 -12.00
CA ASP A 144 -27.82 28.86 -12.25
C ASP A 144 -27.63 27.34 -12.38
N LEU A 145 -26.58 26.91 -13.08
CA LEU A 145 -26.23 25.50 -13.21
C LEU A 145 -25.80 24.89 -11.87
N ARG A 146 -25.03 25.62 -11.03
CA ARG A 146 -24.69 25.16 -9.67
C ARG A 146 -25.94 25.01 -8.79
N GLN A 147 -26.86 25.97 -8.85
CA GLN A 147 -28.14 25.91 -8.13
C GLN A 147 -29.02 24.76 -8.64
N ARG A 148 -29.02 24.48 -9.94
CA ARG A 148 -29.69 23.31 -10.53
C ARG A 148 -29.15 22.01 -9.92
N VAL A 149 -27.84 21.86 -9.75
CA VAL A 149 -27.26 20.67 -9.09
C VAL A 149 -27.77 20.54 -7.65
N ILE A 150 -27.78 21.65 -6.89
CA ILE A 150 -28.26 21.66 -5.50
C ILE A 150 -29.75 21.27 -5.43
N LYS A 151 -30.56 21.74 -6.37
CA LYS A 151 -32.00 21.51 -6.42
C LYS A 151 -32.37 20.11 -6.90
N ASP A 152 -31.79 19.68 -8.01
CA ASP A 152 -32.17 18.45 -8.72
C ASP A 152 -31.48 17.21 -8.13
N TYR A 153 -30.34 17.39 -7.46
CA TYR A 153 -29.52 16.30 -6.90
C TYR A 153 -29.14 16.53 -5.42
N PRO A 154 -30.08 16.88 -4.52
CA PRO A 154 -29.77 17.41 -3.19
C PRO A 154 -28.93 16.47 -2.30
N THR A 155 -29.01 15.15 -2.50
CA THR A 155 -28.27 14.14 -1.72
C THR A 155 -27.08 13.53 -2.47
N HIS A 156 -26.84 13.96 -3.72
CA HIS A 156 -25.79 13.38 -4.54
C HIS A 156 -24.39 13.86 -4.09
N PRO A 157 -23.36 12.99 -4.09
CA PRO A 157 -22.00 13.39 -3.69
C PRO A 157 -21.31 14.49 -4.52
N ALA A 158 -21.89 14.87 -5.65
CA ALA A 158 -21.44 16.02 -6.46
C ALA A 158 -21.92 17.37 -5.90
N THR A 159 -23.02 17.37 -5.12
CA THR A 159 -23.69 18.56 -4.60
C THR A 159 -22.85 19.40 -3.66
N PRO A 160 -21.99 18.84 -2.79
CA PRO A 160 -21.08 19.63 -1.97
C PRO A 160 -20.15 20.55 -2.78
N LYS A 161 -19.77 20.16 -4.01
CA LYS A 161 -18.99 21.04 -4.91
C LYS A 161 -19.79 22.28 -5.30
N ALA A 162 -21.08 22.12 -5.62
CA ALA A 162 -21.96 23.26 -5.89
C ALA A 162 -22.19 24.12 -4.63
N LEU A 163 -22.47 23.51 -3.47
CA LEU A 163 -22.66 24.22 -2.20
C LEU A 163 -21.42 25.04 -1.83
N TYR A 164 -20.22 24.45 -1.96
CA TYR A 164 -18.94 25.11 -1.68
C TYR A 164 -18.72 26.33 -2.58
N LEU A 165 -19.01 26.18 -3.88
CA LEU A 165 -18.77 27.19 -4.89
C LEU A 165 -19.76 28.37 -4.83
N VAL A 166 -21.00 28.17 -4.38
CA VAL A 166 -21.95 29.27 -4.13
C VAL A 166 -21.73 29.90 -2.75
N SER A 167 -21.36 29.09 -1.75
CA SER A 167 -20.77 29.51 -0.46
C SER A 167 -21.57 30.48 0.42
N THR A 168 -22.89 30.61 0.24
CA THR A 168 -23.74 31.35 1.20
C THR A 168 -23.78 30.66 2.56
N ARG A 169 -24.10 31.39 3.62
CA ARG A 169 -24.17 30.83 4.98
C ARG A 169 -25.12 29.63 5.06
N GLU A 170 -26.29 29.74 4.45
CA GLU A 170 -27.28 28.65 4.37
C GLU A 170 -26.70 27.40 3.70
N TYR A 171 -25.96 27.56 2.61
CA TYR A 171 -25.39 26.42 1.87
C TYR A 171 -24.17 25.82 2.56
N GLN A 172 -23.39 26.63 3.28
CA GLN A 172 -22.35 26.13 4.18
C GLN A 172 -22.96 25.26 5.28
N ASP A 173 -24.04 25.70 5.92
CA ASP A 173 -24.73 24.92 6.95
C ASP A 173 -25.30 23.61 6.36
N LYS A 174 -25.89 23.65 5.15
CA LYS A 174 -26.33 22.43 4.43
C LYS A 174 -25.17 21.47 4.15
N ALA A 175 -24.01 21.96 3.70
CA ALA A 175 -22.85 21.11 3.43
C ALA A 175 -22.36 20.41 4.71
N ILE A 176 -22.29 21.14 5.83
CA ILE A 176 -21.87 20.61 7.13
C ILE A 176 -22.84 19.55 7.64
N THR A 177 -24.15 19.79 7.53
CA THR A 177 -25.16 18.86 8.06
C THR A 177 -25.35 17.63 7.17
N GLN A 178 -25.38 17.79 5.85
CA GLN A 178 -25.73 16.69 4.94
C GLN A 178 -24.50 15.91 4.44
N PHE A 179 -23.33 16.54 4.39
CA PHE A 179 -22.12 15.97 3.82
C PHE A 179 -20.89 16.18 4.71
N PRO A 180 -20.93 15.78 6.00
CA PRO A 180 -19.86 16.06 6.96
C PRO A 180 -18.53 15.36 6.62
N SER A 181 -18.55 14.29 5.82
CA SER A 181 -17.36 13.58 5.35
C SER A 181 -16.82 14.09 4.01
N HIS A 182 -17.50 15.02 3.36
CA HIS A 182 -17.03 15.52 2.07
C HIS A 182 -15.84 16.48 2.28
N PRO A 183 -14.72 16.34 1.55
CA PRO A 183 -13.53 17.16 1.78
C PRO A 183 -13.74 18.68 1.66
N LEU A 184 -14.56 19.14 0.72
CA LEU A 184 -14.92 20.57 0.63
C LEU A 184 -15.74 21.07 1.85
N THR A 185 -16.46 20.19 2.53
CA THR A 185 -17.13 20.53 3.79
C THR A 185 -16.12 20.78 4.89
N TRP A 186 -15.02 20.02 4.94
CA TRP A 186 -13.94 20.27 5.91
C TRP A 186 -13.28 21.63 5.68
N GLU A 187 -13.10 22.05 4.42
CA GLU A 187 -12.58 23.38 4.11
C GLU A 187 -13.53 24.51 4.56
N ILE A 188 -14.85 24.33 4.39
CA ILE A 188 -15.86 25.24 4.96
C ILE A 188 -15.71 25.31 6.49
N ILE A 189 -15.58 24.16 7.15
CA ILE A 189 -15.43 24.08 8.60
C ILE A 189 -14.14 24.78 9.06
N LYS A 190 -13.00 24.50 8.43
CA LYS A 190 -11.70 25.12 8.75
C LYS A 190 -11.76 26.65 8.58
N LYS A 191 -12.38 27.13 7.51
CA LYS A 191 -12.58 28.57 7.29
C LYS A 191 -13.39 29.19 8.44
N ARG A 192 -14.52 28.59 8.80
CA ARG A 192 -15.35 29.06 9.94
C ARG A 192 -14.59 29.04 11.26
N LEU A 193 -13.75 28.04 11.48
CA LEU A 193 -12.92 27.94 12.69
C LEU A 193 -11.76 28.94 12.71
N SER A 194 -11.31 29.41 11.55
CA SER A 194 -10.34 30.51 11.47
C SER A 194 -10.97 31.86 11.83
N GLU A 195 -12.25 32.06 11.50
CA GLU A 195 -13.03 33.26 11.83
C GLU A 195 -13.50 33.25 13.30
N ASN A 196 -13.98 32.09 13.78
CA ASN A 196 -14.37 31.88 15.17
C ASN A 196 -13.93 30.48 15.64
N PRO A 197 -12.82 30.37 16.39
CA PRO A 197 -12.30 29.09 16.88
C PRO A 197 -13.18 28.36 17.89
N ASP A 198 -14.08 29.05 18.59
CA ASP A 198 -14.89 28.48 19.68
C ASP A 198 -16.18 27.82 19.16
N GLN A 199 -16.01 26.82 18.30
CA GLN A 199 -17.12 26.05 17.71
C GLN A 199 -16.88 24.54 17.92
N PRO A 200 -17.16 24.00 19.12
CA PRO A 200 -16.80 22.63 19.47
C PRO A 200 -17.46 21.56 18.59
N GLN A 201 -18.68 21.81 18.10
CA GLN A 201 -19.36 20.89 17.18
C GLN A 201 -18.65 20.78 15.82
N LEU A 202 -18.06 21.88 15.34
CA LEU A 202 -17.27 21.88 14.11
C LEU A 202 -15.92 21.19 14.29
N LEU A 203 -15.27 21.42 15.43
CA LEU A 203 -14.04 20.71 15.80
C LEU A 203 -14.29 19.19 15.93
N LEU A 204 -15.41 18.80 16.53
CA LEU A 204 -15.83 17.40 16.64
C LEU A 204 -16.10 16.77 15.26
N ALA A 205 -16.74 17.51 14.34
CA ALA A 205 -16.96 17.06 12.97
C ALA A 205 -15.62 16.77 12.25
N LEU A 206 -14.62 17.66 12.40
CA LEU A 206 -13.27 17.41 11.86
C LEU A 206 -12.61 16.20 12.53
N ALA A 207 -12.69 16.08 13.86
CA ALA A 207 -12.13 14.95 14.59
C ALA A 207 -12.75 13.60 14.20
N LYS A 208 -14.02 13.59 13.78
CA LYS A 208 -14.73 12.37 13.36
C LYS A 208 -14.49 12.01 11.90
N HIS A 209 -14.49 12.99 11.00
CA HIS A 209 -14.55 12.73 9.56
C HIS A 209 -13.24 13.02 8.83
N SER A 210 -12.28 13.69 9.47
CA SER A 210 -11.00 14.08 8.86
C SER A 210 -9.80 13.77 9.77
N PHE A 211 -9.92 12.76 10.64
CA PHE A 211 -8.90 12.42 11.65
C PHE A 211 -7.55 12.01 11.07
N ASP A 212 -7.49 11.57 9.81
CA ASP A 212 -6.27 11.14 9.14
C ASP A 212 -5.62 12.26 8.29
N GLN A 213 -6.22 13.45 8.28
CA GLN A 213 -5.75 14.56 7.45
C GLN A 213 -4.56 15.30 8.07
N PRO A 214 -3.60 15.78 7.26
CA PRO A 214 -2.48 16.58 7.77
C PRO A 214 -2.95 17.82 8.54
N GLY A 215 -2.25 18.14 9.63
CA GLY A 215 -2.55 19.32 10.47
C GLY A 215 -3.73 19.15 11.43
N ILE A 216 -4.43 18.00 11.42
CA ILE A 216 -5.62 17.80 12.25
C ILE A 216 -5.35 17.93 13.77
N VAL A 217 -4.13 17.57 14.22
CA VAL A 217 -3.75 17.56 15.64
C VAL A 217 -3.99 18.92 16.32
N GLU A 218 -3.78 20.04 15.62
CA GLU A 218 -4.04 21.38 16.18
C GLU A 218 -5.53 21.61 16.50
N PHE A 219 -6.42 21.06 15.68
CA PHE A 219 -7.87 21.10 15.91
C PHE A 219 -8.28 20.13 17.03
N LEU A 220 -7.64 18.97 17.11
CA LEU A 220 -7.85 18.02 18.21
C LEU A 220 -7.45 18.65 19.56
N ASP A 221 -6.34 19.38 19.60
CA ASP A 221 -5.86 20.07 20.81
C ASP A 221 -6.86 21.13 21.27
N LYS A 222 -7.46 21.89 20.34
CA LYS A 222 -8.54 22.84 20.64
C LYS A 222 -9.78 22.12 21.18
N LEU A 223 -10.19 21.02 20.54
CA LEU A 223 -11.35 20.23 20.98
C LEU A 223 -11.15 19.67 22.39
N ALA A 224 -9.93 19.21 22.70
CA ALA A 224 -9.58 18.64 24.00
C ALA A 224 -9.72 19.61 25.18
N ASN A 225 -9.73 20.92 24.92
CA ASN A 225 -9.92 21.94 25.96
C ASN A 225 -11.40 22.15 26.32
N ASN A 226 -12.34 21.54 25.60
CA ASN A 226 -13.76 21.63 25.91
C ASN A 226 -14.14 20.68 27.07
N PRO A 227 -14.52 21.20 28.25
CA PRO A 227 -14.88 20.37 29.40
C PRO A 227 -16.24 19.67 29.24
N SER A 228 -17.07 20.09 28.28
CA SER A 228 -18.44 19.61 28.10
C SER A 228 -18.56 18.41 27.14
N LEU A 229 -17.44 17.86 26.66
CA LEU A 229 -17.47 16.69 25.79
C LEU A 229 -18.03 15.47 26.51
N LYS A 230 -18.96 14.78 25.83
CA LYS A 230 -19.54 13.52 26.29
C LYS A 230 -18.52 12.38 26.19
N PRO A 231 -18.69 11.29 26.94
CA PRO A 231 -17.79 10.14 26.84
C PRO A 231 -17.57 9.64 25.40
N GLU A 232 -18.63 9.53 24.60
CA GLU A 232 -18.55 9.07 23.21
C GLU A 232 -17.74 10.02 22.32
N GLU A 233 -17.76 11.32 22.63
CA GLU A 233 -16.98 12.34 21.93
C GLU A 233 -15.50 12.30 22.34
N TRP A 234 -15.22 11.98 23.61
CA TRP A 234 -13.86 11.67 24.08
C TRP A 234 -13.29 10.42 23.40
N GLU A 235 -14.11 9.43 23.08
CA GLU A 235 -13.68 8.25 22.31
C GLU A 235 -13.26 8.62 20.88
N ILE A 236 -14.01 9.51 20.22
CA ILE A 236 -13.67 10.04 18.89
C ILE A 236 -12.32 10.76 18.95
N LEU A 237 -12.16 11.66 19.91
CA LEU A 237 -10.91 12.42 20.11
C LEU A 237 -9.72 11.49 20.43
N GLY A 238 -9.90 10.52 21.32
CA GLY A 238 -8.87 9.54 21.66
C GLY A 238 -8.46 8.69 20.47
N THR A 239 -9.42 8.33 19.63
CA THR A 239 -9.18 7.61 18.38
C THR A 239 -8.42 8.47 17.37
N ALA A 240 -8.81 9.73 17.17
CA ALA A 240 -8.09 10.65 16.30
C ALA A 240 -6.63 10.87 16.74
N TYR A 241 -6.37 11.05 18.04
CA TYR A 241 -4.99 11.12 18.55
C TYR A 241 -4.22 9.81 18.34
N TRP A 242 -4.88 8.66 18.53
CA TRP A 242 -4.25 7.35 18.35
C TRP A 242 -3.75 7.15 16.92
N GLU A 243 -4.60 7.46 15.93
CA GLU A 243 -4.23 7.34 14.51
C GLU A 243 -3.13 8.33 14.11
N ASN A 244 -3.05 9.48 14.78
CA ASN A 244 -1.96 10.45 14.62
C ASN A 244 -0.72 10.15 15.47
N LYS A 245 -0.65 8.97 16.10
CA LYS A 245 0.49 8.52 16.93
C LYS A 245 0.76 9.41 18.16
N GLU A 246 -0.23 10.20 18.59
CA GLU A 246 -0.20 11.01 19.80
C GLU A 246 -0.65 10.18 21.01
N PHE A 247 0.08 9.10 21.29
CA PHE A 247 -0.37 8.04 22.21
C PHE A 247 -0.62 8.51 23.65
N GLY A 248 0.13 9.50 24.14
CA GLY A 248 -0.09 10.09 25.45
C GLY A 248 -1.41 10.86 25.51
N LYS A 249 -1.66 11.74 24.54
CA LYS A 249 -2.93 12.50 24.41
C LYS A 249 -4.12 11.56 24.21
N ALA A 250 -3.93 10.52 23.40
CA ALA A 250 -4.92 9.47 23.19
C ALA A 250 -5.31 8.79 24.51
N ALA A 251 -4.33 8.43 25.36
CA ALA A 251 -4.62 7.83 26.66
C ALA A 251 -5.43 8.75 27.58
N THR A 252 -5.10 10.04 27.62
CA THR A 252 -5.88 11.03 28.39
C THR A 252 -7.31 11.13 27.88
N ALA A 253 -7.51 11.17 26.56
CA ALA A 253 -8.86 11.18 25.98
C ALA A 253 -9.63 9.88 26.27
N TYR A 254 -9.02 8.71 26.07
CA TYR A 254 -9.66 7.42 26.36
C TYR A 254 -10.01 7.23 27.85
N SER A 255 -9.25 7.81 28.78
CA SER A 255 -9.62 7.77 30.21
C SER A 255 -10.94 8.46 30.54
N LYS A 256 -11.42 9.34 29.66
CA LYS A 256 -12.71 10.06 29.76
C LYS A 256 -13.82 9.45 28.88
N SER A 257 -13.49 8.41 28.12
CA SER A 257 -14.39 7.72 27.19
C SER A 257 -15.16 6.56 27.86
N PRO A 258 -16.16 5.93 27.20
CA PRO A 258 -16.82 4.74 27.72
C PRO A 258 -15.78 3.66 28.03
N ARG A 259 -15.98 3.00 29.17
CA ARG A 259 -15.10 1.91 29.60
C ARG A 259 -15.37 0.68 28.75
N THR A 260 -14.61 0.52 27.68
CA THR A 260 -14.60 -0.66 26.83
C THR A 260 -13.26 -1.38 26.93
N ALA A 261 -13.21 -2.66 26.56
CA ALA A 261 -11.96 -3.42 26.55
C ALA A 261 -10.87 -2.71 25.71
N ARG A 262 -11.25 -2.22 24.52
CA ARG A 262 -10.39 -1.43 23.62
C ARG A 262 -9.89 -0.15 24.27
N ASN A 263 -10.77 0.64 24.90
CA ASN A 263 -10.40 1.94 25.45
C ASN A 263 -9.49 1.78 26.67
N LEU A 264 -9.73 0.81 27.55
CA LEU A 264 -8.83 0.50 28.65
C LEU A 264 -7.45 0.02 28.14
N TYR A 265 -7.44 -0.83 27.12
CA TYR A 265 -6.18 -1.25 26.49
C TYR A 265 -5.41 -0.07 25.89
N ARG A 266 -6.09 0.79 25.12
CA ARG A 266 -5.47 1.95 24.47
C ARG A 266 -4.99 2.99 25.49
N THR A 267 -5.73 3.21 26.59
CA THR A 267 -5.27 4.02 27.72
C THR A 267 -3.99 3.45 28.32
N GLY A 268 -4.00 2.17 28.74
CA GLY A 268 -2.83 1.52 29.31
C GLY A 268 -1.63 1.53 28.37
N ARG A 269 -1.85 1.27 27.07
CA ARG A 269 -0.79 1.26 26.07
C ARG A 269 -0.22 2.64 25.78
N GLY A 270 -1.06 3.68 25.71
CA GLY A 270 -0.58 5.04 25.53
C GLY A 270 0.29 5.51 26.70
N LEU A 271 -0.14 5.20 27.93
CA LEU A 271 0.65 5.45 29.15
C LEU A 271 1.97 4.68 29.15
N GLN A 272 1.95 3.40 28.78
CA GLN A 272 3.16 2.57 28.72
C GLN A 272 4.18 3.13 27.72
N VAL A 273 3.72 3.54 26.53
CA VAL A 273 4.59 4.18 25.51
C VAL A 273 5.12 5.53 26.01
N GLY A 274 4.33 6.27 26.79
CA GLY A 274 4.74 7.50 27.46
C GLY A 274 5.61 7.32 28.71
N GLY A 275 6.00 6.09 29.07
CA GLY A 275 6.87 5.80 30.22
C GLY A 275 6.16 5.71 31.58
N GLN A 276 4.84 5.90 31.64
CA GLN A 276 4.03 5.86 32.86
C GLN A 276 3.64 4.41 33.21
N ARG A 277 4.62 3.63 33.69
CA ARG A 277 4.49 2.17 33.88
C ARG A 277 3.41 1.78 34.89
N GLU A 278 3.34 2.46 36.03
CA GLU A 278 2.38 2.12 37.09
C GLU A 278 0.94 2.41 36.66
N GLN A 279 0.70 3.58 36.06
CA GLN A 279 -0.62 3.94 35.55
C GLN A 279 -1.04 3.02 34.38
N ALA A 280 -0.10 2.61 33.53
CA ALA A 280 -0.34 1.61 32.50
C ALA A 280 -0.76 0.27 33.11
N ALA A 281 -0.03 -0.22 34.13
CA ALA A 281 -0.34 -1.46 34.81
C ALA A 281 -1.74 -1.43 35.47
N SER A 282 -2.11 -0.33 36.12
CA SER A 282 -3.45 -0.14 36.70
C SER A 282 -4.57 -0.24 35.65
N ASN A 283 -4.37 0.34 34.46
CA ASN A 283 -5.35 0.25 33.37
C ASN A 283 -5.45 -1.16 32.78
N TYR A 284 -4.33 -1.85 32.61
CA TYR A 284 -4.35 -3.25 32.19
C TYR A 284 -5.01 -4.15 33.23
N GLN A 285 -4.81 -3.89 34.52
CA GLN A 285 -5.47 -4.63 35.59
C GLN A 285 -6.98 -4.39 35.59
N ALA A 286 -7.43 -3.16 35.36
CA ALA A 286 -8.85 -2.86 35.18
C ALA A 286 -9.44 -3.62 33.99
N LEU A 287 -8.76 -3.63 32.85
CA LEU A 287 -9.15 -4.40 31.67
C LEU A 287 -9.29 -5.90 31.98
N ILE A 288 -8.29 -6.50 32.62
CA ILE A 288 -8.29 -7.92 32.99
C ILE A 288 -9.46 -8.25 33.93
N LYS A 289 -9.81 -7.34 34.85
CA LYS A 289 -10.89 -7.51 35.82
C LYS A 289 -12.27 -7.34 35.18
N GLU A 290 -12.46 -6.30 34.38
CA GLU A 290 -13.78 -5.92 33.83
C GLU A 290 -14.13 -6.71 32.57
N PHE A 291 -13.13 -7.08 31.76
CA PHE A 291 -13.33 -7.79 30.48
C PHE A 291 -12.44 -9.03 30.39
N PRO A 292 -12.57 -10.01 31.30
CA PRO A 292 -11.64 -11.13 31.42
C PRO A 292 -11.57 -12.03 30.18
N GLU A 293 -12.58 -12.01 29.31
CA GLU A 293 -12.66 -12.81 28.08
C GLU A 293 -12.36 -12.00 26.79
N ALA A 294 -12.15 -10.68 26.90
CA ALA A 294 -11.91 -9.85 25.72
C ALA A 294 -10.56 -10.18 25.05
N ARG A 295 -10.51 -10.03 23.72
CA ARG A 295 -9.27 -10.22 22.93
C ARG A 295 -8.12 -9.34 23.43
N GLU A 296 -8.43 -8.11 23.82
CA GLU A 296 -7.48 -7.16 24.37
C GLU A 296 -6.85 -7.64 25.68
N THR A 297 -7.56 -8.45 26.47
CA THR A 297 -7.09 -8.94 27.78
C THR A 297 -5.89 -9.87 27.64
N GLY A 298 -5.88 -10.78 26.67
CA GLY A 298 -4.70 -11.60 26.38
C GLY A 298 -3.47 -10.74 26.01
N THR A 299 -3.69 -9.69 25.22
CA THR A 299 -2.62 -8.75 24.86
C THR A 299 -2.17 -7.92 26.07
N ALA A 300 -3.11 -7.49 26.92
CA ALA A 300 -2.82 -6.73 28.13
C ALA A 300 -2.02 -7.55 29.14
N LEU A 301 -2.29 -8.84 29.31
CA LEU A 301 -1.49 -9.73 30.15
C LEU A 301 -0.04 -9.85 29.66
N ILE A 302 0.19 -9.95 28.35
CA ILE A 302 1.56 -9.89 27.79
C ILE A 302 2.19 -8.54 28.12
N ARG A 303 1.46 -7.43 27.98
CA ARG A 303 1.95 -6.08 28.34
C ARG A 303 2.26 -5.94 29.83
N MET A 304 1.43 -6.51 30.70
CA MET A 304 1.65 -6.60 32.14
C MET A 304 2.95 -7.32 32.46
N ALA A 305 3.27 -8.41 31.76
CA ALA A 305 4.56 -9.09 31.92
C ALA A 305 5.77 -8.22 31.54
N GLU A 306 5.61 -7.19 30.70
CA GLU A 306 6.71 -6.26 30.35
C GLU A 306 6.92 -5.16 31.39
N VAL A 307 5.85 -4.78 32.11
CA VAL A 307 5.89 -3.72 33.13
C VAL A 307 5.89 -4.27 34.55
N ALA A 308 5.86 -5.60 34.71
CA ALA A 308 5.89 -6.26 36.00
C ALA A 308 7.13 -5.86 36.81
N PRO A 309 7.01 -5.67 38.12
CA PRO A 309 8.11 -5.21 38.97
C PRO A 309 9.21 -6.27 39.11
N ASN A 310 8.87 -7.55 38.93
CA ASN A 310 9.81 -8.66 39.00
C ASN A 310 9.45 -9.76 37.99
N GLN A 311 10.40 -10.65 37.72
CA GLN A 311 10.23 -11.73 36.75
C GLN A 311 9.23 -12.80 37.21
N LYS A 312 9.00 -12.99 38.51
CA LYS A 312 8.01 -13.95 39.04
C LYS A 312 6.59 -13.53 38.65
N ASP A 313 6.27 -12.26 38.82
CA ASP A 313 4.98 -11.69 38.42
C ASP A 313 4.82 -11.72 36.90
N ALA A 314 5.89 -11.41 36.16
CA ALA A 314 5.89 -11.51 34.70
C ALA A 314 5.53 -12.93 34.24
N LEU A 315 6.16 -13.96 34.80
CA LEU A 315 5.85 -15.36 34.49
C LEU A 315 4.40 -15.70 34.84
N ALA A 316 3.88 -15.24 35.98
CA ALA A 316 2.49 -15.49 36.37
C ALA A 316 1.47 -14.89 35.39
N TYR A 317 1.74 -13.71 34.81
CA TYR A 317 0.89 -13.15 33.76
C TYR A 317 0.99 -13.95 32.46
N LEU A 318 2.18 -14.40 32.07
CA LEU A 318 2.37 -15.22 30.87
C LEU A 318 1.66 -16.57 30.99
N GLU A 319 1.65 -17.21 32.16
CA GLU A 319 0.87 -18.43 32.40
C GLU A 319 -0.62 -18.23 32.16
N LYS A 320 -1.18 -17.09 32.61
CA LYS A 320 -2.59 -16.77 32.34
C LYS A 320 -2.88 -16.65 30.84
N VAL A 321 -1.94 -16.10 30.06
CA VAL A 321 -2.06 -16.04 28.60
C VAL A 321 -2.06 -17.43 27.99
N ILE A 322 -1.09 -18.27 28.37
CA ILE A 322 -0.92 -19.62 27.82
C ILE A 322 -2.16 -20.48 28.08
N ASN A 323 -2.78 -20.33 29.25
CA ASN A 323 -3.91 -21.14 29.65
C ASN A 323 -5.26 -20.68 29.06
N LYS A 324 -5.41 -19.38 28.79
CA LYS A 324 -6.72 -18.78 28.45
C LYS A 324 -6.81 -18.19 27.04
N PHE A 325 -5.69 -17.79 26.45
CA PHE A 325 -5.65 -17.07 25.17
C PHE A 325 -4.76 -17.81 24.16
N PRO A 326 -5.28 -18.88 23.52
CA PRO A 326 -4.48 -19.74 22.64
C PRO A 326 -3.89 -18.98 21.44
N ASP A 327 -4.55 -17.94 20.94
CA ASP A 327 -4.08 -17.06 19.86
C ASP A 327 -2.91 -16.15 20.27
N LYS A 328 -2.57 -16.10 21.56
CA LYS A 328 -1.46 -15.33 22.15
C LYS A 328 -0.46 -16.20 22.91
N ALA A 329 -0.73 -17.49 23.05
CA ALA A 329 0.10 -18.41 23.81
C ALA A 329 1.51 -18.59 23.21
N GLY A 330 1.66 -18.56 21.87
CA GLY A 330 2.96 -18.62 21.20
C GLY A 330 3.90 -17.50 21.65
N ALA A 331 3.44 -16.25 21.54
CA ALA A 331 4.13 -15.06 22.03
C ALA A 331 4.48 -15.14 23.53
N ALA A 332 3.56 -15.65 24.35
CA ALA A 332 3.77 -15.79 25.77
C ALA A 332 4.83 -16.86 26.12
N LEU A 333 4.83 -18.00 25.42
CA LEU A 333 5.81 -19.08 25.61
C LEU A 333 7.22 -18.65 25.18
N ALA A 334 7.34 -17.94 24.07
CA ALA A 334 8.63 -17.40 23.62
C ALA A 334 9.22 -16.46 24.68
N ARG A 335 8.41 -15.51 25.18
CA ARG A 335 8.84 -14.58 26.23
C ARG A 335 9.16 -15.30 27.54
N LYS A 336 8.36 -16.31 27.93
CA LYS A 336 8.62 -17.15 29.10
C LYS A 336 9.97 -17.86 28.98
N ALA A 337 10.27 -18.43 27.82
CA ALA A 337 11.55 -19.10 27.58
C ALA A 337 12.75 -18.15 27.71
N ASP A 338 12.62 -16.91 27.24
CA ASP A 338 13.68 -15.90 27.36
C ASP A 338 13.90 -15.46 28.82
N ILE A 339 12.82 -15.27 29.59
CA ILE A 339 12.90 -14.95 31.02
C ILE A 339 13.59 -16.09 31.78
N LEU A 340 13.15 -17.33 31.58
CA LEU A 340 13.73 -18.51 32.25
C LEU A 340 15.20 -18.69 31.88
N LYS A 341 15.56 -18.48 30.61
CA LYS A 341 16.96 -18.47 30.17
C LYS A 341 17.78 -17.40 30.90
N SER A 342 17.24 -16.19 31.08
CA SER A 342 17.92 -15.11 31.82
C SER A 342 18.12 -15.43 33.31
N GLN A 343 17.31 -16.34 33.87
CA GLN A 343 17.44 -16.85 35.23
C GLN A 343 18.37 -18.07 35.33
N ASN A 344 19.05 -18.46 34.25
CA ASN A 344 19.81 -19.70 34.13
C ASN A 344 18.98 -20.98 34.31
N ASP A 345 17.65 -20.91 34.19
CA ASP A 345 16.77 -22.08 34.15
C ASP A 345 16.66 -22.63 32.72
N ALA A 346 17.70 -23.33 32.29
CA ALA A 346 17.75 -23.96 30.97
C ALA A 346 16.67 -25.03 30.78
N LYS A 347 16.32 -25.78 31.83
CA LYS A 347 15.30 -26.83 31.77
C LYS A 347 13.92 -26.24 31.56
N GLY A 348 13.55 -25.20 32.32
CA GLY A 348 12.29 -24.50 32.16
C GLY A 348 12.18 -23.79 30.80
N ALA A 349 13.26 -23.16 30.33
CA ALA A 349 13.29 -22.53 29.01
C ALA A 349 13.06 -23.56 27.88
N GLU A 350 13.67 -24.75 27.98
CA GLU A 350 13.48 -25.82 27.01
C GLU A 350 12.07 -26.41 27.08
N ALA A 351 11.52 -26.60 28.29
CA ALA A 351 10.14 -27.05 28.46
C ALA A 351 9.13 -26.07 27.83
N ALA A 352 9.34 -24.76 27.96
CA ALA A 352 8.51 -23.74 27.33
C ALA A 352 8.61 -23.78 25.80
N ARG A 353 9.80 -23.97 25.24
CA ARG A 353 10.03 -24.11 23.79
C ARG A 353 9.43 -25.40 23.23
N LYS A 354 9.54 -26.50 23.96
CA LYS A 354 8.90 -27.75 23.59
C LYS A 354 7.38 -27.58 23.50
N LEU A 355 6.77 -26.96 24.52
CA LEU A 355 5.33 -26.68 24.50
C LEU A 355 4.93 -25.73 23.34
N LEU A 356 5.78 -24.75 23.01
CA LEU A 356 5.59 -23.87 21.85
C LEU A 356 5.54 -24.67 20.55
N ILE A 357 6.47 -25.59 20.34
CA ILE A 357 6.52 -26.42 19.14
C ILE A 357 5.38 -27.44 19.09
N ASP A 358 5.13 -28.15 20.19
CA ASP A 358 4.20 -29.28 20.24
C ASP A 358 2.73 -28.83 20.15
N LYS A 359 2.37 -27.72 20.81
CA LYS A 359 0.97 -27.25 20.89
C LYS A 359 0.69 -26.02 20.02
N PHE A 360 1.69 -25.18 19.78
CA PHE A 360 1.54 -23.90 19.09
C PHE A 360 2.49 -23.79 17.88
N GLY A 361 2.81 -24.93 17.27
CA GLY A 361 3.78 -25.03 16.19
C GLY A 361 3.41 -24.24 14.92
N ASN A 362 2.17 -23.77 14.77
CA ASN A 362 1.70 -22.93 13.67
C ASN A 362 1.86 -21.41 13.93
N THR A 363 2.39 -21.01 15.08
CA THR A 363 2.63 -19.59 15.42
C THR A 363 3.93 -19.03 14.82
N GLU A 364 4.00 -17.71 14.64
CA GLU A 364 5.22 -17.04 14.14
C GLU A 364 6.40 -17.27 15.09
N GLU A 365 6.17 -17.30 16.41
CA GLU A 365 7.22 -17.55 17.38
C GLU A 365 7.82 -18.96 17.27
N ALA A 366 7.00 -19.95 16.89
CA ALA A 366 7.50 -21.30 16.59
C ALA A 366 8.37 -21.28 15.33
N ALA A 367 7.98 -20.54 14.28
CA ALA A 367 8.79 -20.36 13.08
C ALA A 367 10.14 -19.69 13.37
N GLU A 368 10.15 -18.61 14.16
CA GLU A 368 11.37 -17.90 14.58
C GLU A 368 12.31 -18.81 15.37
N TYR A 369 11.77 -19.59 16.33
CA TYR A 369 12.56 -20.55 17.10
C TYR A 369 13.16 -21.64 16.20
N ARG A 370 12.34 -22.26 15.33
CA ARG A 370 12.80 -23.28 14.37
C ARG A 370 13.91 -22.75 13.47
N TRP A 371 13.75 -21.53 12.95
CA TRP A 371 14.74 -20.92 12.06
C TRP A 371 16.07 -20.70 12.76
N LYS A 372 16.03 -20.21 14.00
CA LYS A 372 17.22 -20.04 14.82
C LYS A 372 17.97 -21.36 15.01
N VAL A 373 17.25 -22.43 15.38
CA VAL A 373 17.86 -23.76 15.57
C VAL A 373 18.43 -24.28 14.24
N ALA A 374 17.69 -24.12 13.14
CA ALA A 374 18.16 -24.54 11.81
C ALA A 374 19.47 -23.85 11.41
N LEU A 375 19.58 -22.54 11.65
CA LEU A 375 20.82 -21.79 11.40
C LEU A 375 21.98 -22.27 12.27
N ASP A 376 21.74 -22.55 13.55
CA ASP A 376 22.78 -23.06 14.45
C ASP A 376 23.27 -24.46 14.02
N LYS A 377 22.37 -25.32 13.54
CA LYS A 377 22.71 -26.62 12.94
C LYS A 377 23.50 -26.49 11.64
N ALA A 378 23.08 -25.58 10.76
CA ALA A 378 23.78 -25.32 9.50
C ALA A 378 25.21 -24.78 9.74
N LYS A 379 25.40 -23.90 10.73
CA LYS A 379 26.74 -23.43 11.15
C LYS A 379 27.63 -24.56 11.63
N ALA A 380 27.04 -25.54 12.34
CA ALA A 380 27.72 -26.77 12.76
C ALA A 380 27.90 -27.79 11.61
N LYS A 381 27.54 -27.44 10.36
CA LYS A 381 27.54 -28.31 9.17
C LYS A 381 26.62 -29.53 9.28
N ASP A 382 25.71 -29.54 10.24
CA ASP A 382 24.64 -30.54 10.37
C ASP A 382 23.46 -30.12 9.48
N PHE A 383 23.66 -30.20 8.16
CA PHE A 383 22.66 -29.80 7.16
C PHE A 383 21.40 -30.67 7.21
N LYS A 384 21.53 -31.91 7.69
CA LYS A 384 20.42 -32.82 7.91
C LYS A 384 19.48 -32.26 8.98
N ALA A 385 19.99 -31.96 10.17
CA ALA A 385 19.16 -31.36 11.22
C ALA A 385 18.69 -29.96 10.83
N ALA A 386 19.51 -29.16 10.14
CA ALA A 386 19.11 -27.84 9.66
C ALA A 386 17.85 -27.92 8.79
N TRP A 387 17.82 -28.83 7.81
CA TRP A 387 16.64 -29.10 6.99
C TRP A 387 15.45 -29.50 7.86
N GLN A 388 15.58 -30.52 8.72
CA GLN A 388 14.48 -31.01 9.57
C GLN A 388 13.83 -29.89 10.41
N TRP A 389 14.62 -28.94 10.90
CA TRP A 389 14.11 -27.80 11.66
C TRP A 389 13.46 -26.73 10.78
N ALA A 390 13.96 -26.50 9.57
CA ALA A 390 13.43 -25.46 8.68
C ALA A 390 12.18 -25.87 7.89
N GLU A 391 12.08 -27.13 7.48
CA GLU A 391 10.95 -27.62 6.66
C GLU A 391 9.57 -27.28 7.26
N PRO A 392 9.30 -27.53 8.56
CA PRO A 392 8.01 -27.21 9.15
C PRO A 392 7.66 -25.72 9.13
N ILE A 393 8.63 -24.82 8.99
CA ILE A 393 8.37 -23.38 8.88
C ILE A 393 7.58 -23.11 7.59
N ALA A 394 7.99 -23.69 6.48
CA ALA A 394 7.33 -23.50 5.21
C ALA A 394 5.94 -24.15 5.15
N THR A 395 5.78 -25.33 5.78
CA THR A 395 4.54 -26.11 5.71
C THR A 395 3.52 -25.75 6.79
N ASN A 396 3.96 -25.52 8.03
CA ASN A 396 3.07 -25.27 9.17
C ASN A 396 2.87 -23.77 9.43
N ASN A 397 3.78 -22.93 8.92
CA ASN A 397 3.75 -21.48 9.08
C ASN A 397 3.80 -20.76 7.71
N PRO A 398 2.96 -21.11 6.71
CA PRO A 398 3.10 -20.59 5.33
C PRO A 398 2.91 -19.06 5.21
N ASN A 399 2.28 -18.42 6.20
CA ASN A 399 2.14 -16.96 6.26
C ASN A 399 3.33 -16.26 6.93
N SER A 400 4.29 -17.00 7.48
CA SER A 400 5.49 -16.45 8.10
C SER A 400 6.39 -15.81 7.05
N ILE A 401 7.04 -14.70 7.42
CA ILE A 401 8.09 -14.09 6.59
C ILE A 401 9.29 -15.03 6.40
N LEU A 402 9.44 -16.04 7.27
CA LEU A 402 10.51 -17.04 7.21
C LEU A 402 10.18 -18.22 6.28
N ALA A 403 8.92 -18.48 5.95
CA ALA A 403 8.50 -19.60 5.12
C ALA A 403 9.20 -19.66 3.74
N PRO A 404 9.28 -18.58 2.94
CA PRO A 404 10.03 -18.59 1.68
C PRO A 404 11.54 -18.79 1.88
N ARG A 405 12.10 -18.26 2.96
CA ARG A 405 13.52 -18.42 3.29
C ARG A 405 13.83 -19.86 3.64
N ALA A 406 13.00 -20.46 4.48
CA ALA A 406 13.16 -21.83 4.97
C ALA A 406 13.07 -22.85 3.83
N SER A 407 12.05 -22.74 2.98
CA SER A 407 11.89 -23.62 1.81
C SER A 407 13.06 -23.55 0.83
N PHE A 408 13.58 -22.34 0.56
CA PHE A 408 14.78 -22.17 -0.24
C PHE A 408 16.03 -22.81 0.40
N TRP A 409 16.27 -22.57 1.69
CA TRP A 409 17.43 -23.11 2.39
C TRP A 409 17.37 -24.63 2.56
N VAL A 410 16.17 -25.22 2.68
CA VAL A 410 15.97 -26.67 2.55
C VAL A 410 16.56 -27.18 1.24
N GLY A 411 16.28 -26.52 0.12
CA GLY A 411 16.88 -26.87 -1.18
C GLY A 411 18.40 -26.71 -1.21
N LYS A 412 18.93 -25.61 -0.67
CA LYS A 412 20.39 -25.38 -0.59
C LYS A 412 21.09 -26.43 0.27
N TRP A 413 20.52 -26.82 1.40
CA TRP A 413 21.08 -27.87 2.26
C TRP A 413 20.95 -29.26 1.61
N ALA A 414 19.88 -29.53 0.87
CA ALA A 414 19.78 -30.74 0.05
C ALA A 414 20.91 -30.82 -0.99
N LEU A 415 21.27 -29.70 -1.66
CA LEU A 415 22.45 -29.66 -2.54
C LEU A 415 23.75 -30.00 -1.81
N GLN A 416 23.96 -29.47 -0.61
CA GLN A 416 25.15 -29.78 0.22
C GLN A 416 25.20 -31.26 0.64
N LEU A 417 24.06 -31.93 0.71
CA LEU A 417 23.94 -33.36 0.99
C LEU A 417 23.98 -34.24 -0.28
N GLY A 418 24.16 -33.66 -1.47
CA GLY A 418 24.16 -34.39 -2.75
C GLY A 418 22.77 -34.79 -3.27
N LYS A 419 21.69 -34.29 -2.65
CA LYS A 419 20.29 -34.64 -2.94
C LYS A 419 19.68 -33.69 -3.99
N GLN A 420 20.08 -33.89 -5.25
CA GLN A 420 19.71 -33.00 -6.37
C GLN A 420 18.20 -32.95 -6.66
N ASN A 421 17.51 -34.09 -6.57
CA ASN A 421 16.08 -34.16 -6.85
C ASN A 421 15.26 -33.43 -5.79
N GLU A 422 15.61 -33.59 -4.52
CA GLU A 422 14.98 -32.91 -3.41
C GLU A 422 15.29 -31.41 -3.44
N ALA A 423 16.52 -31.02 -3.78
CA ALA A 423 16.85 -29.61 -3.99
C ALA A 423 15.95 -28.97 -5.05
N LYS A 424 15.79 -29.64 -6.22
CA LYS A 424 14.88 -29.21 -7.28
C LYS A 424 13.45 -29.06 -6.75
N GLN A 425 12.91 -30.08 -6.09
CA GLN A 425 11.54 -30.03 -5.54
C GLN A 425 11.34 -28.88 -4.54
N ALA A 426 12.34 -28.59 -3.70
CA ALA A 426 12.29 -27.49 -2.75
C ALA A 426 12.27 -26.11 -3.44
N PHE A 427 13.04 -25.95 -4.52
CA PHE A 427 13.00 -24.73 -5.33
C PHE A 427 11.66 -24.56 -6.06
N GLU A 428 11.11 -25.63 -6.64
CA GLU A 428 9.78 -25.62 -7.27
C GLU A 428 8.67 -25.29 -6.26
N TYR A 429 8.77 -25.83 -5.03
CA TYR A 429 7.89 -25.49 -3.91
C TYR A 429 7.94 -24.00 -3.57
N THR A 430 9.15 -23.43 -3.51
CA THR A 430 9.34 -22.02 -3.18
C THR A 430 8.74 -21.10 -4.25
N VAL A 431 8.93 -21.43 -5.54
CA VAL A 431 8.33 -20.67 -6.65
C VAL A 431 6.80 -20.77 -6.60
N SER A 432 6.26 -21.96 -6.37
CA SER A 432 4.82 -22.22 -6.37
C SER A 432 4.07 -21.55 -5.21
N ASN A 433 4.57 -21.70 -3.98
CA ASN A 433 3.86 -21.28 -2.76
C ASN A 433 4.21 -19.86 -2.31
N PHE A 434 5.40 -19.36 -2.68
CA PHE A 434 5.85 -18.01 -2.31
C PHE A 434 6.31 -17.18 -3.52
N PRO A 435 5.47 -17.07 -4.57
CA PRO A 435 5.84 -16.50 -5.87
C PRO A 435 6.25 -15.03 -5.82
N TYR A 436 6.01 -14.32 -4.72
CA TYR A 436 6.34 -12.91 -4.52
C TYR A 436 7.64 -12.68 -3.72
N SER A 437 8.31 -13.74 -3.27
CA SER A 437 9.49 -13.63 -2.40
C SER A 437 10.80 -13.49 -3.18
N TYR A 438 11.79 -12.81 -2.58
CA TYR A 438 13.18 -12.85 -3.06
C TYR A 438 13.68 -14.29 -3.30
N TYR A 439 13.30 -15.20 -2.40
CA TYR A 439 13.70 -16.60 -2.49
C TYR A 439 13.02 -17.37 -3.63
N SER A 440 11.87 -16.91 -4.13
CA SER A 440 11.26 -17.43 -5.35
C SER A 440 12.09 -17.05 -6.58
N TRP A 441 12.59 -15.81 -6.68
CA TRP A 441 13.54 -15.44 -7.73
C TRP A 441 14.84 -16.26 -7.67
N ARG A 442 15.43 -16.40 -6.46
CA ARG A 442 16.63 -17.25 -6.28
C ARG A 442 16.36 -18.71 -6.67
N SER A 443 15.21 -19.25 -6.29
CA SER A 443 14.80 -20.62 -6.65
C SER A 443 14.62 -20.78 -8.15
N ALA A 444 13.99 -19.80 -8.80
CA ALA A 444 13.80 -19.79 -10.25
C ALA A 444 15.14 -19.75 -11.01
N GLU A 445 16.11 -18.98 -10.54
CA GLU A 445 17.48 -19.01 -11.08
C GLU A 445 18.13 -20.39 -10.93
N LEU A 446 18.04 -21.00 -9.73
CA LEU A 446 18.64 -22.33 -9.47
C LEU A 446 17.94 -23.45 -10.25
N LEU A 447 16.69 -23.25 -10.67
CA LEU A 447 15.98 -24.11 -11.61
C LEU A 447 16.35 -23.85 -13.08
N SER A 448 17.31 -22.95 -13.34
CA SER A 448 17.72 -22.51 -14.68
C SER A 448 16.58 -21.90 -15.51
N LEU A 449 15.60 -21.28 -14.84
CA LEU A 449 14.58 -20.48 -15.51
C LEU A 449 15.20 -19.16 -15.98
N ASN A 450 14.72 -18.63 -17.10
CA ASN A 450 15.23 -17.40 -17.70
C ASN A 450 14.80 -16.15 -16.92
N VAL A 451 15.14 -16.04 -15.64
CA VAL A 451 14.72 -14.94 -14.74
C VAL A 451 15.84 -13.93 -14.44
N GLY A 452 16.98 -14.07 -15.12
CA GLY A 452 18.21 -13.34 -14.83
C GLY A 452 18.89 -13.80 -13.54
N ASN A 453 20.08 -13.26 -13.28
CA ASN A 453 20.87 -13.51 -12.08
C ASN A 453 21.66 -12.26 -11.65
N PHE A 454 22.48 -12.35 -10.61
CA PHE A 454 23.24 -11.20 -10.10
C PHE A 454 24.28 -10.60 -11.07
N ASN A 455 24.69 -11.31 -12.11
CA ASN A 455 25.66 -10.81 -13.11
C ASN A 455 24.99 -10.47 -14.45
N ASN A 456 23.77 -10.95 -14.66
CA ASN A 456 23.01 -10.75 -15.89
C ASN A 456 21.53 -10.65 -15.52
N LEU A 457 21.12 -9.47 -15.08
CA LEU A 457 19.71 -9.19 -14.88
C LEU A 457 18.98 -9.29 -16.21
N ARG A 458 17.72 -9.69 -16.17
CA ARG A 458 16.93 -9.78 -17.39
C ARG A 458 16.75 -8.38 -17.98
N ASP A 459 17.33 -8.17 -19.15
CA ASP A 459 17.17 -6.94 -19.92
C ASP A 459 15.71 -6.80 -20.34
N LEU A 460 15.14 -5.66 -19.97
CA LEU A 460 13.80 -5.33 -20.40
C LEU A 460 13.84 -4.68 -21.79
N LYS A 461 13.53 -5.47 -22.83
CA LYS A 461 12.74 -4.94 -23.96
C LYS A 461 11.40 -5.67 -24.14
N PRO A 462 10.59 -5.96 -23.10
CA PRO A 462 9.21 -6.37 -23.30
C PRO A 462 8.35 -5.15 -23.59
N GLU A 463 7.30 -5.32 -24.40
CA GLU A 463 6.13 -4.45 -24.37
C GLU A 463 5.68 -4.33 -22.91
N ILE A 464 5.95 -3.19 -22.29
CA ILE A 464 5.36 -2.86 -21.00
C ILE A 464 3.89 -2.64 -21.31
N ILE A 465 3.04 -3.59 -20.91
CA ILE A 465 1.60 -3.37 -20.89
C ILE A 465 1.36 -2.30 -19.82
N GLU A 466 1.20 -1.07 -20.28
CA GLU A 466 0.87 0.08 -19.46
C GLU A 466 -0.32 -0.22 -18.55
N LEU A 467 -0.24 0.23 -17.30
CA LEU A 467 -1.20 -0.14 -16.27
C LEU A 467 -2.58 0.45 -16.57
N VAL A 468 -3.48 -0.39 -17.08
CA VAL A 468 -4.90 -0.06 -17.19
C VAL A 468 -5.49 0.00 -15.78
N ARG A 469 -6.16 1.10 -15.46
CA ARG A 469 -6.89 1.27 -14.20
C ARG A 469 -7.81 0.08 -13.93
N PRO A 470 -7.68 -0.63 -12.80
CA PRO A 470 -8.59 -1.73 -12.45
C PRO A 470 -9.97 -1.18 -12.08
N VAL A 471 -11.03 -1.96 -12.23
CA VAL A 471 -12.33 -1.58 -11.68
C VAL A 471 -12.22 -1.62 -10.15
N PRO A 472 -12.53 -0.52 -9.43
CA PRO A 472 -12.51 -0.54 -7.98
C PRO A 472 -13.45 -1.59 -7.38
N THR A 473 -13.03 -2.21 -6.27
CA THR A 473 -13.77 -3.29 -5.61
C THR A 473 -14.93 -2.79 -4.72
N ALA A 474 -15.00 -1.48 -4.47
CA ALA A 474 -16.05 -0.83 -3.70
C ALA A 474 -16.43 0.52 -4.33
N GLY A 475 -17.52 1.11 -3.84
CA GLY A 475 -18.05 2.39 -4.29
C GLY A 475 -19.14 2.27 -5.37
N SER A 476 -19.85 3.36 -5.60
CA SER A 476 -20.94 3.43 -6.58
C SER A 476 -20.44 3.29 -8.02
N GLU A 477 -21.35 2.98 -8.94
CA GLU A 477 -21.03 2.99 -10.37
C GLU A 477 -20.60 4.40 -10.82
N THR A 478 -21.17 5.48 -10.26
CA THR A 478 -20.72 6.86 -10.55
C THR A 478 -19.26 7.06 -10.15
N PHE A 479 -18.86 6.57 -8.96
CA PHE A 479 -17.46 6.62 -8.52
C PHE A 479 -16.54 5.84 -9.47
N LYS A 480 -16.89 4.58 -9.78
CA LYS A 480 -16.09 3.72 -10.66
C LYS A 480 -15.94 4.33 -12.05
N GLU A 481 -17.00 4.92 -12.61
CA GLU A 481 -16.97 5.56 -13.91
C GLU A 481 -16.03 6.77 -13.91
N LEU A 482 -16.12 7.67 -12.92
CA LEU A 482 -15.19 8.80 -12.79
C LEU A 482 -13.74 8.35 -12.66
N TYR A 483 -13.49 7.30 -11.85
CA TYR A 483 -12.16 6.73 -11.66
C TYR A 483 -11.58 6.15 -12.95
N LEU A 484 -12.39 5.37 -13.68
CA LEU A 484 -11.96 4.75 -14.94
C LEU A 484 -11.74 5.78 -16.05
N LEU A 485 -12.46 6.91 -16.02
CA LEU A 485 -12.26 8.06 -16.91
C LEU A 485 -11.08 8.96 -16.48
N GLY A 486 -10.34 8.60 -15.42
CA GLY A 486 -9.20 9.40 -14.94
C GLY A 486 -9.60 10.77 -14.37
N GLN A 487 -10.87 10.98 -14.02
CA GLN A 487 -11.33 12.20 -13.36
C GLN A 487 -11.05 12.15 -11.85
N ASP A 488 -9.78 12.00 -11.48
CA ASP A 488 -9.35 11.60 -10.14
C ASP A 488 -9.83 12.53 -9.02
N ARG A 489 -9.93 13.83 -9.30
CA ARG A 489 -10.43 14.80 -8.32
C ARG A 489 -11.91 14.57 -8.04
N ASP A 490 -12.75 14.45 -9.07
CA ASP A 490 -14.18 14.25 -8.91
C ASP A 490 -14.47 12.83 -8.36
N ALA A 491 -13.73 11.81 -8.81
CA ALA A 491 -13.79 10.46 -8.25
C ALA A 491 -13.46 10.43 -6.75
N TRP A 492 -12.43 11.16 -6.31
CA TRP A 492 -12.06 11.23 -4.90
C TRP A 492 -13.11 11.93 -4.04
N LEU A 493 -13.72 13.01 -4.54
CA LEU A 493 -14.80 13.70 -3.84
C LEU A 493 -16.05 12.81 -3.70
N GLN A 494 -16.40 12.10 -4.78
CA GLN A 494 -17.46 11.09 -4.77
C GLN A 494 -17.16 10.00 -3.72
N TRP A 495 -15.96 9.41 -3.79
CA TRP A 495 -15.54 8.34 -2.88
C TRP A 495 -15.57 8.74 -1.42
N ASN A 496 -15.01 9.89 -1.02
CA ASN A 496 -14.98 10.29 0.40
C ASN A 496 -16.37 10.52 0.99
N THR A 497 -17.33 10.92 0.15
CA THR A 497 -18.73 11.07 0.59
C THR A 497 -19.38 9.71 0.82
N GLU A 498 -19.11 8.73 -0.04
CA GLU A 498 -19.63 7.37 0.07
C GLU A 498 -18.94 6.56 1.17
N PHE A 499 -17.62 6.68 1.26
CA PHE A 499 -16.76 5.97 2.20
C PHE A 499 -16.89 6.51 3.63
N GLN A 500 -17.17 7.80 3.78
CA GLN A 500 -17.39 8.49 5.06
C GLN A 500 -16.20 8.45 6.05
N ASN A 501 -14.99 8.19 5.54
CA ASN A 501 -13.76 8.04 6.33
C ASN A 501 -13.94 7.08 7.52
N LYS A 502 -14.50 5.88 7.25
CA LYS A 502 -14.73 4.88 8.30
C LYS A 502 -13.43 4.47 8.96
N MET A 503 -13.42 4.42 10.30
CA MET A 503 -12.30 3.93 11.11
C MET A 503 -11.94 2.45 10.85
N GLN A 504 -12.94 1.65 10.47
CA GLN A 504 -12.78 0.22 10.19
C GLN A 504 -13.37 -0.06 8.81
N PRO A 505 -12.62 0.24 7.73
CA PRO A 505 -13.05 -0.11 6.39
C PRO A 505 -13.06 -1.63 6.20
N THR A 506 -13.92 -2.12 5.34
CA THR A 506 -13.82 -3.48 4.78
C THR A 506 -12.55 -3.62 3.92
N ILE A 507 -12.14 -4.85 3.62
CA ILE A 507 -11.01 -5.13 2.70
C ILE A 507 -11.19 -4.40 1.36
N ASN A 508 -12.39 -4.47 0.77
CA ASN A 508 -12.68 -3.86 -0.53
C ASN A 508 -12.67 -2.33 -0.48
N GLU A 509 -13.16 -1.72 0.61
CA GLU A 509 -13.10 -0.27 0.79
C GLU A 509 -11.67 0.22 0.98
N GLN A 510 -10.87 -0.44 1.83
CA GLN A 510 -9.46 -0.08 2.03
C GLN A 510 -8.64 -0.26 0.75
N PHE A 511 -8.89 -1.33 -0.01
CA PHE A 511 -8.23 -1.52 -1.30
C PHE A 511 -8.59 -0.40 -2.28
N THR A 512 -9.87 -0.02 -2.35
CA THR A 512 -10.36 1.08 -3.19
C THR A 512 -9.76 2.43 -2.79
N GLU A 513 -9.67 2.72 -1.50
CA GLU A 513 -8.98 3.91 -0.97
C GLU A 513 -7.49 3.92 -1.38
N GLY A 514 -6.82 2.77 -1.30
CA GLY A 514 -5.45 2.61 -1.78
C GLY A 514 -5.30 2.91 -3.27
N LEU A 515 -6.20 2.41 -4.12
CA LEU A 515 -6.24 2.71 -5.56
C LEU A 515 -6.45 4.20 -5.83
N MET A 516 -7.32 4.86 -5.07
CA MET A 516 -7.57 6.30 -5.20
C MET A 516 -6.35 7.15 -4.80
N GLN A 517 -5.66 6.78 -3.72
CA GLN A 517 -4.42 7.44 -3.30
C GLN A 517 -3.33 7.29 -4.37
N LEU A 518 -3.19 6.10 -4.96
CA LEU A 518 -2.26 5.88 -6.07
C LEU A 518 -2.59 6.73 -7.30
N ALA A 519 -3.86 6.79 -7.71
CA ALA A 519 -4.29 7.58 -8.86
C ALA A 519 -3.99 9.09 -8.69
N ARG A 520 -4.06 9.60 -7.45
CA ARG A 520 -3.71 10.98 -7.11
C ARG A 520 -2.21 11.25 -6.99
N GLY A 521 -1.36 10.23 -7.21
CA GLY A 521 0.09 10.33 -7.04
C GLY A 521 0.55 10.29 -5.58
N GLU A 522 -0.32 9.95 -4.63
CA GLU A 522 0.02 9.76 -3.21
C GLU A 522 0.65 8.37 -2.99
N ASN A 523 1.71 8.06 -3.75
CA ASN A 523 2.25 6.71 -3.92
C ASN A 523 2.59 6.01 -2.60
N LEU A 524 3.29 6.70 -1.69
CA LEU A 524 3.64 6.16 -0.38
C LEU A 524 2.38 5.81 0.44
N LYS A 525 1.37 6.69 0.45
CA LYS A 525 0.12 6.46 1.18
C LYS A 525 -0.62 5.27 0.56
N GLY A 526 -0.83 5.28 -0.76
CA GLY A 526 -1.52 4.22 -1.48
C GLY A 526 -0.88 2.84 -1.34
N ILE A 527 0.43 2.73 -1.56
CA ILE A 527 1.17 1.47 -1.39
C ILE A 527 1.05 0.95 0.04
N ASN A 528 1.16 1.82 1.05
CA ASN A 528 1.03 1.43 2.45
C ASN A 528 -0.40 0.97 2.76
N THR A 529 -1.41 1.71 2.32
CA THR A 529 -2.84 1.38 2.51
C THR A 529 -3.18 0.01 1.93
N VAL A 530 -2.66 -0.33 0.74
CA VAL A 530 -2.86 -1.67 0.16
C VAL A 530 -2.04 -2.73 0.89
N SER A 531 -0.79 -2.43 1.26
CA SER A 531 0.10 -3.41 1.89
C SER A 531 -0.41 -3.84 3.28
N THR A 532 -0.94 -2.92 4.08
CA THR A 532 -1.44 -3.21 5.44
C THR A 532 -2.72 -4.05 5.48
N LEU A 533 -3.33 -4.35 4.31
CA LEU A 533 -4.35 -5.40 4.24
C LEU A 533 -3.80 -6.76 4.72
N GLU A 534 -2.49 -7.00 4.61
CA GLU A 534 -1.85 -8.21 5.11
C GLU A 534 -1.76 -8.31 6.63
N ASP A 535 -1.97 -7.19 7.34
CA ASP A 535 -1.98 -7.11 8.80
C ASP A 535 -3.39 -7.36 9.39
N ARG A 536 -4.41 -7.57 8.55
CA ARG A 536 -5.79 -7.82 8.98
C ARG A 536 -5.90 -9.20 9.64
N ASP A 537 -6.45 -9.22 10.86
CA ASP A 537 -6.47 -10.39 11.73
C ASP A 537 -7.87 -10.76 12.24
N ALA A 538 -8.91 -10.10 11.73
CA ALA A 538 -10.31 -10.46 11.95
C ALA A 538 -10.66 -11.64 11.03
N PRO A 539 -11.33 -12.70 11.54
CA PRO A 539 -11.70 -13.87 10.73
C PRO A 539 -12.44 -13.51 9.43
N GLU A 540 -13.34 -12.53 9.48
CA GLU A 540 -14.15 -12.09 8.34
C GLU A 540 -13.31 -11.37 7.26
N ASP A 541 -12.28 -10.65 7.68
CA ASP A 541 -11.35 -9.94 6.79
C ASP A 541 -10.40 -10.92 6.10
N LEU A 542 -10.00 -12.01 6.77
CA LEU A 542 -9.00 -12.95 6.26
C LEU A 542 -9.45 -13.61 4.96
N GLU A 543 -10.68 -14.07 4.84
CA GLU A 543 -11.18 -14.71 3.62
C GLU A 543 -11.19 -13.74 2.43
N GLN A 544 -11.69 -12.52 2.64
CA GLN A 544 -11.72 -11.48 1.62
C GLN A 544 -10.31 -11.08 1.20
N TYR A 545 -9.40 -10.89 2.17
CA TYR A 545 -8.00 -10.59 1.90
C TYR A 545 -7.32 -11.70 1.10
N GLN A 546 -7.50 -12.97 1.47
CA GLN A 546 -6.91 -14.10 0.73
C GLN A 546 -7.44 -14.19 -0.70
N THR A 547 -8.71 -13.84 -0.92
CA THR A 547 -9.31 -13.75 -2.26
C THR A 547 -8.69 -12.62 -3.06
N LEU A 548 -8.62 -11.41 -2.49
CA LEU A 548 -8.02 -10.25 -3.14
C LEU A 548 -6.54 -10.44 -3.45
N LYS A 549 -5.77 -11.04 -2.53
CA LYS A 549 -4.33 -11.33 -2.68
C LYS A 549 -4.02 -12.22 -3.88
N LYS A 550 -4.95 -13.08 -4.31
CA LYS A 550 -4.81 -13.94 -5.50
C LYS A 550 -4.99 -13.16 -6.81
N GLN A 551 -5.60 -11.98 -6.76
CA GLN A 551 -5.85 -11.17 -7.95
C GLN A 551 -4.61 -10.37 -8.34
N LEU A 552 -4.38 -10.23 -9.65
CA LEU A 552 -3.25 -9.45 -10.19
C LEU A 552 -3.30 -7.99 -9.74
N ILE A 553 -4.51 -7.40 -9.69
CA ILE A 553 -4.74 -6.00 -9.33
C ILE A 553 -4.21 -5.64 -7.94
N TYR A 554 -4.28 -6.57 -6.98
CA TYR A 554 -3.74 -6.36 -5.63
C TYR A 554 -2.23 -6.13 -5.67
N TRP A 555 -1.52 -6.96 -6.44
CA TRP A 555 -0.08 -6.85 -6.57
C TRP A 555 0.34 -5.67 -7.44
N GLN A 556 -0.38 -5.35 -8.51
CA GLN A 556 -0.11 -4.15 -9.31
C GLN A 556 -0.27 -2.86 -8.49
N ALA A 557 -1.29 -2.77 -7.63
CA ALA A 557 -1.46 -1.65 -6.71
C ALA A 557 -0.33 -1.57 -5.68
N ARG A 558 0.21 -2.71 -5.23
CA ARG A 558 1.41 -2.71 -4.38
C ARG A 558 2.65 -2.30 -5.14
N TYR A 559 2.79 -2.63 -6.42
CA TYR A 559 3.99 -2.41 -7.25
C TYR A 559 3.66 -1.54 -8.48
N PRO A 560 3.32 -0.24 -8.30
CA PRO A 560 3.03 0.66 -9.41
C PRO A 560 4.31 1.14 -10.11
N PHE A 561 4.17 1.78 -11.27
CA PHE A 561 5.27 2.44 -12.02
C PHE A 561 5.17 3.97 -12.10
N PRO A 562 5.22 4.72 -10.98
CA PRO A 562 5.37 6.16 -11.06
C PRO A 562 6.71 6.55 -11.70
N TYR A 563 6.71 7.62 -12.50
CA TYR A 563 7.91 8.21 -13.12
C TYR A 563 8.65 7.29 -14.12
N ILE A 564 7.96 6.34 -14.76
CA ILE A 564 8.58 5.38 -15.68
C ILE A 564 9.39 6.05 -16.78
N ASP A 565 8.89 7.11 -17.42
CA ASP A 565 9.61 7.83 -18.48
C ASP A 565 10.97 8.39 -18.00
N LEU A 566 11.01 8.92 -16.78
CA LEU A 566 12.25 9.43 -16.17
C LEU A 566 13.18 8.27 -15.80
N ILE A 567 12.64 7.18 -15.27
CA ILE A 567 13.39 5.98 -14.93
C ILE A 567 14.05 5.41 -16.18
N GLU A 568 13.29 5.22 -17.27
CA GLU A 568 13.80 4.68 -18.53
C GLU A 568 14.86 5.58 -19.14
N LYS A 569 14.60 6.89 -19.24
CA LYS A 569 15.54 7.88 -19.75
C LYS A 569 16.91 7.79 -19.06
N TRP A 570 16.91 7.91 -17.73
CA TRP A 570 18.16 7.96 -16.96
C TRP A 570 18.82 6.59 -16.81
N SER A 571 18.03 5.51 -16.77
CA SER A 571 18.56 4.14 -16.78
C SER A 571 19.30 3.85 -18.08
N ALA A 572 18.73 4.24 -19.23
CA ALA A 572 19.38 4.11 -20.53
C ALA A 572 20.67 4.94 -20.60
N GLN A 573 20.64 6.18 -20.11
CA GLN A 573 21.81 7.06 -20.11
C GLN A 573 22.98 6.50 -19.27
N HIS A 574 22.69 5.86 -18.14
CA HIS A 574 23.70 5.31 -17.23
C HIS A 574 23.90 3.80 -17.37
N LYS A 575 23.32 3.16 -18.40
CA LYS A 575 23.43 1.73 -18.71
C LYS A 575 23.06 0.81 -17.53
N VAL A 576 22.08 1.20 -16.73
CA VAL A 576 21.56 0.39 -15.62
C VAL A 576 20.18 -0.17 -15.96
N ASN A 577 19.80 -1.28 -15.33
CA ASN A 577 18.51 -1.92 -15.59
C ASN A 577 17.33 -1.09 -15.01
N PRO A 578 16.34 -0.66 -15.81
CA PRO A 578 15.26 0.21 -15.34
C PRO A 578 14.35 -0.44 -14.29
N LEU A 579 14.20 -1.77 -14.28
CA LEU A 579 13.48 -2.44 -13.18
C LEU A 579 14.27 -2.46 -11.88
N LEU A 580 15.58 -2.60 -11.96
CA LEU A 580 16.42 -2.51 -10.77
C LEU A 580 16.32 -1.10 -10.17
N VAL A 581 16.37 -0.07 -11.01
CA VAL A 581 16.17 1.33 -10.59
C VAL A 581 14.79 1.53 -9.97
N THR A 582 13.73 1.03 -10.61
CA THR A 582 12.37 1.04 -10.06
C THR A 582 12.31 0.35 -8.69
N ALA A 583 12.97 -0.81 -8.54
CA ALA A 583 13.02 -1.59 -7.31
C ALA A 583 13.77 -0.87 -6.18
N ILE A 584 14.84 -0.13 -6.51
CA ILE A 584 15.55 0.75 -5.58
C ILE A 584 14.65 1.90 -5.15
N ILE A 585 14.05 2.67 -6.07
CA ILE A 585 13.15 3.79 -5.75
C ILE A 585 12.02 3.32 -4.82
N ARG A 586 11.43 2.17 -5.14
CA ARG A 586 10.41 1.54 -4.30
C ARG A 586 10.92 1.28 -2.88
N GLN A 587 12.12 0.74 -2.73
CA GLN A 587 12.70 0.43 -1.42
C GLN A 587 13.04 1.70 -0.64
N GLU A 588 13.58 2.71 -1.32
CA GLU A 588 14.12 3.93 -0.74
C GLU A 588 13.04 4.93 -0.33
N SER A 589 12.05 5.16 -1.18
CA SER A 589 11.05 6.22 -0.96
C SER A 589 9.61 5.77 -1.15
N ARG A 590 9.37 4.59 -1.74
CA ARG A 590 8.06 4.18 -2.26
C ARG A 590 7.45 5.27 -3.17
N PHE A 591 8.31 5.88 -3.97
CA PHE A 591 7.99 6.93 -4.94
C PHE A 591 7.53 8.26 -4.33
N GLU A 592 7.88 8.53 -3.06
CA GLU A 592 7.70 9.84 -2.42
C GLU A 592 8.87 10.77 -2.78
N LYS A 593 8.62 11.72 -3.69
CA LYS A 593 9.67 12.61 -4.22
C LYS A 593 10.25 13.57 -3.18
N LYS A 594 9.53 13.83 -2.08
CA LYS A 594 10.00 14.69 -0.98
C LYS A 594 10.50 13.89 0.23
N ALA A 595 10.69 12.58 0.10
CA ALA A 595 11.13 11.74 1.21
C ALA A 595 12.49 12.20 1.74
N LYS A 596 12.60 12.38 3.07
CA LYS A 596 13.87 12.71 3.73
C LYS A 596 14.13 11.77 4.90
N SER A 597 15.28 11.10 4.88
CA SER A 597 15.71 10.26 6.01
C SER A 597 16.22 11.10 7.18
N ILE A 598 16.39 10.46 8.34
CA ILE A 598 16.99 11.09 9.53
C ILE A 598 18.44 11.54 9.25
N ALA A 599 19.16 10.80 8.40
CA ALA A 599 20.53 11.12 8.02
C ALA A 599 20.62 12.21 6.93
N GLY A 600 19.49 12.65 6.37
CA GLY A 600 19.44 13.68 5.33
C GLY A 600 19.42 13.15 3.88
N ALA A 601 19.31 11.83 3.69
CA ALA A 601 19.08 11.26 2.36
C ALA A 601 17.76 11.79 1.79
N THR A 602 17.72 12.22 0.52
CA THR A 602 16.60 12.97 -0.04
C THR A 602 16.09 12.38 -1.36
N GLY A 603 14.77 12.41 -1.54
CA GLY A 603 14.08 12.12 -2.80
C GLY A 603 13.92 10.64 -3.14
N LEU A 604 13.60 10.38 -4.41
CA LEU A 604 13.15 9.07 -4.91
C LEU A 604 14.14 7.93 -4.66
N MET A 605 15.43 8.17 -4.92
CA MET A 605 16.53 7.22 -4.75
C MET A 605 17.36 7.50 -3.48
N GLN A 606 16.83 8.33 -2.57
CA GLN A 606 17.45 8.68 -1.27
C GLN A 606 18.93 9.08 -1.42
N VAL A 607 19.21 10.02 -2.32
CA VAL A 607 20.57 10.52 -2.56
C VAL A 607 21.00 11.41 -1.38
N MET A 608 22.21 11.16 -0.87
CA MET A 608 22.82 11.98 0.18
C MET A 608 23.37 13.29 -0.40
N PRO A 609 23.23 14.46 0.28
CA PRO A 609 23.78 15.72 -0.22
C PRO A 609 25.31 15.70 -0.48
N PRO A 610 26.16 15.05 0.35
CA PRO A 610 27.57 14.85 0.02
C PRO A 610 27.80 14.02 -1.26
N THR A 611 26.99 12.99 -1.49
CA THR A 611 27.04 12.20 -2.72
C THR A 611 26.67 13.05 -3.93
N ALA A 612 25.62 13.87 -3.84
CA ALA A 612 25.27 14.80 -4.91
C ALA A 612 26.40 15.80 -5.22
N LYS A 613 27.06 16.36 -4.19
CA LYS A 613 28.22 17.25 -4.35
C LYS A 613 29.41 16.56 -5.01
N PHE A 614 29.64 15.28 -4.71
CA PHE A 614 30.67 14.48 -5.35
C PHE A 614 30.37 14.22 -6.84
N ILE A 615 29.11 13.93 -7.17
CA ILE A 615 28.69 13.59 -8.55
C ILE A 615 28.60 14.82 -9.45
N ALA A 616 28.11 15.95 -8.93
CA ALA A 616 27.84 17.17 -9.72
C ALA A 616 28.97 17.55 -10.72
N PRO A 617 30.26 17.68 -10.32
CA PRO A 617 31.32 17.99 -11.26
C PRO A 617 31.59 16.86 -12.27
N LEU A 618 31.33 15.60 -11.93
CA LEU A 618 31.54 14.44 -12.81
C LEU A 618 30.51 14.35 -13.95
N ILE A 619 29.37 15.01 -13.78
CA ILE A 619 28.31 15.12 -14.80
C ILE A 619 28.24 16.52 -15.43
N ASN A 620 29.26 17.36 -15.21
CA ASN A 620 29.32 18.75 -15.69
C ASN A 620 28.11 19.61 -15.26
N GLN A 621 27.64 19.46 -14.03
CA GLN A 621 26.56 20.25 -13.43
C GLN A 621 27.05 21.04 -12.22
N ASP A 622 26.52 22.26 -12.03
CA ASP A 622 26.68 22.97 -10.75
C ASP A 622 25.69 22.40 -9.74
N ILE A 623 26.17 22.05 -8.54
CA ILE A 623 25.34 21.59 -7.43
C ILE A 623 24.21 22.57 -7.08
N LYS A 624 24.38 23.87 -7.35
CA LYS A 624 23.35 24.89 -7.13
C LYS A 624 22.12 24.73 -8.02
N ASN A 625 22.26 24.04 -9.16
CA ASN A 625 21.16 23.80 -10.10
C ASN A 625 20.46 22.46 -9.86
N ILE A 626 20.94 21.67 -8.89
CA ILE A 626 20.39 20.34 -8.59
C ILE A 626 19.44 20.45 -7.40
N ASN A 627 18.19 20.05 -7.61
CA ASN A 627 17.22 19.89 -6.53
C ASN A 627 16.94 18.41 -6.25
N LEU A 628 17.36 17.90 -5.09
CA LEU A 628 17.16 16.50 -4.72
C LEU A 628 15.68 16.09 -4.51
N GLU A 629 14.77 17.05 -4.37
CA GLU A 629 13.31 16.79 -4.34
C GLU A 629 12.67 16.76 -5.74
N GLU A 630 13.38 17.23 -6.78
CA GLU A 630 12.91 17.12 -8.16
C GLU A 630 13.17 15.71 -8.70
N PRO A 631 12.14 14.99 -9.19
CA PRO A 631 12.26 13.61 -9.63
C PRO A 631 13.38 13.36 -10.65
N SER A 632 13.52 14.23 -11.66
CA SER A 632 14.50 14.04 -12.72
C SER A 632 15.94 14.16 -12.20
N ASP A 633 16.25 15.19 -11.41
CA ASP A 633 17.59 15.39 -10.84
C ASP A 633 17.96 14.24 -9.89
N ASN A 634 17.00 13.80 -9.08
CA ASN A 634 17.23 12.72 -8.13
C ASN A 634 17.49 11.37 -8.81
N ILE A 635 16.68 11.03 -9.83
CA ILE A 635 16.85 9.80 -10.60
C ILE A 635 18.16 9.85 -11.40
N MET A 636 18.50 10.99 -12.02
CA MET A 636 19.79 11.17 -12.70
C MET A 636 20.97 10.83 -11.77
N LEU A 637 21.02 11.44 -10.59
CA LEU A 637 22.12 11.23 -9.65
C LEU A 637 22.15 9.80 -9.09
N GLY A 638 20.99 9.25 -8.73
CA GLY A 638 20.90 7.89 -8.20
C GLY A 638 21.28 6.83 -9.22
N THR A 639 20.84 6.97 -10.48
CA THR A 639 21.22 6.06 -11.58
C THR A 639 22.69 6.21 -11.97
N TRP A 640 23.24 7.43 -11.95
CA TRP A 640 24.68 7.64 -12.11
C TRP A 640 25.46 6.88 -11.03
N TYR A 641 25.07 7.02 -9.76
CA TYR A 641 25.77 6.36 -8.65
C TYR A 641 25.64 4.83 -8.70
N LEU A 642 24.48 4.32 -9.12
CA LEU A 642 24.29 2.89 -9.36
C LEU A 642 25.17 2.37 -10.51
N GLY A 643 25.24 3.10 -11.62
CA GLY A 643 26.13 2.76 -12.74
C GLY A 643 27.60 2.76 -12.30
N HIS A 644 27.99 3.77 -11.52
CA HIS A 644 29.32 3.83 -10.93
C HIS A 644 29.64 2.61 -10.06
N THR A 645 28.73 2.17 -9.17
CA THR A 645 28.98 0.97 -8.35
C THR A 645 28.97 -0.32 -9.19
N HIS A 646 28.15 -0.40 -10.23
CA HIS A 646 28.17 -1.48 -11.20
C HIS A 646 29.55 -1.65 -11.87
N ASP A 647 30.11 -0.55 -12.39
CA ASP A 647 31.45 -0.52 -13.00
C ASP A 647 32.52 -1.02 -12.02
N GLN A 648 32.45 -0.58 -10.75
CA GLN A 648 33.40 -1.00 -9.70
C GLN A 648 33.37 -2.51 -9.43
N TYR A 649 32.22 -3.16 -9.60
CA TYR A 649 32.01 -4.57 -9.28
C TYR A 649 31.80 -5.46 -10.52
N LYS A 650 32.29 -5.03 -11.70
CA LYS A 650 32.22 -5.79 -12.96
C LYS A 650 30.79 -6.22 -13.29
N GLU A 651 29.85 -5.29 -13.19
CA GLU A 651 28.41 -5.50 -13.44
C GLU A 651 27.71 -6.47 -12.50
N ASN A 652 28.31 -6.79 -11.35
CA ASN A 652 27.65 -7.60 -10.34
C ASN A 652 26.62 -6.77 -9.55
N SER A 653 25.34 -6.93 -9.87
CA SER A 653 24.23 -6.20 -9.23
C SER A 653 24.11 -6.47 -7.73
N LEU A 654 24.46 -7.67 -7.24
CA LEU A 654 24.44 -7.93 -5.79
C LEU A 654 25.40 -6.99 -5.06
N LEU A 655 26.64 -6.91 -5.53
CA LEU A 655 27.67 -6.07 -4.93
C LEU A 655 27.37 -4.58 -5.14
N ALA A 656 26.87 -4.20 -6.31
CA ALA A 656 26.46 -2.82 -6.58
C ALA A 656 25.36 -2.34 -5.64
N ILE A 657 24.31 -3.15 -5.41
CA ILE A 657 23.22 -2.84 -4.47
C ILE A 657 23.70 -2.82 -3.02
N ALA A 658 24.54 -3.78 -2.62
CA ALA A 658 25.14 -3.76 -1.28
C ALA A 658 26.00 -2.50 -1.08
N SER A 659 26.73 -2.07 -2.10
CA SER A 659 27.56 -0.87 -2.09
C SER A 659 26.75 0.42 -2.15
N TYR A 660 25.60 0.41 -2.82
CA TYR A 660 24.69 1.55 -2.83
C TYR A 660 24.25 1.91 -1.41
N ASN A 661 23.88 0.91 -0.61
CA ASN A 661 23.43 1.09 0.77
C ASN A 661 24.58 1.23 1.79
N ALA A 662 25.63 0.40 1.70
CA ALA A 662 26.70 0.35 2.71
C ALA A 662 27.97 1.10 2.31
N GLY A 663 28.08 1.58 1.08
CA GLY A 663 29.28 2.18 0.51
C GLY A 663 30.34 1.15 0.05
N PRO A 664 31.18 1.51 -0.93
CA PRO A 664 32.12 0.59 -1.57
C PRO A 664 33.23 0.11 -0.63
N GLY A 665 33.61 0.91 0.38
CA GLY A 665 34.62 0.52 1.37
C GLY A 665 34.19 -0.70 2.20
N ASN A 666 32.92 -0.74 2.63
CA ASN A 666 32.38 -1.86 3.39
C ASN A 666 32.29 -3.13 2.56
N VAL A 667 31.76 -3.04 1.34
CA VAL A 667 31.66 -4.18 0.42
C VAL A 667 33.05 -4.72 0.06
N SER A 668 34.03 -3.84 -0.17
CA SER A 668 35.43 -4.24 -0.42
C SER A 668 36.05 -4.99 0.75
N LYS A 669 35.71 -4.62 2.00
CA LYS A 669 36.11 -5.37 3.20
C LYS A 669 35.44 -6.74 3.24
N TRP A 670 34.14 -6.80 2.97
CA TRP A 670 33.38 -8.07 3.00
C TRP A 670 33.85 -9.06 1.95
N LEU A 671 34.21 -8.61 0.75
CA LEU A 671 34.79 -9.44 -0.31
C LEU A 671 36.14 -10.08 0.08
N LYS A 672 36.83 -9.53 1.08
CA LYS A 672 38.07 -10.08 1.64
C LYS A 672 37.84 -11.03 2.82
N THR A 673 36.72 -10.89 3.54
CA THR A 673 36.50 -11.58 4.82
C THR A 673 35.36 -12.60 4.82
N LEU A 674 34.42 -12.52 3.87
CA LEU A 674 33.26 -13.41 3.79
C LEU A 674 33.45 -14.49 2.72
N PRO A 675 32.84 -15.68 2.88
CA PRO A 675 32.69 -16.64 1.79
C PRO A 675 31.94 -16.00 0.61
N LYS A 676 32.48 -16.13 -0.59
CA LYS A 676 32.00 -15.42 -1.80
C LYS A 676 31.67 -16.34 -2.98
N GLU A 677 31.89 -17.64 -2.79
CA GLU A 677 31.66 -18.68 -3.80
C GLU A 677 30.17 -18.88 -4.06
N ASP A 678 29.35 -18.74 -3.00
CA ASP A 678 27.90 -18.81 -3.07
C ASP A 678 27.31 -17.44 -2.72
N PRO A 679 26.66 -16.75 -3.68
CA PRO A 679 26.12 -15.41 -3.44
C PRO A 679 25.02 -15.40 -2.37
N ASP A 680 24.28 -16.49 -2.19
CA ASP A 680 23.25 -16.58 -1.15
C ASP A 680 23.89 -16.64 0.24
N ASN A 681 24.98 -17.41 0.39
CA ASN A 681 25.78 -17.40 1.62
C ASN A 681 26.43 -16.03 1.85
N PHE A 682 26.94 -15.37 0.82
CA PHE A 682 27.51 -14.03 0.95
C PHE A 682 26.48 -13.06 1.52
N VAL A 683 25.25 -13.03 0.95
CA VAL A 683 24.15 -12.20 1.46
C VAL A 683 23.88 -12.50 2.93
N GLU A 684 23.73 -13.77 3.32
CA GLU A 684 23.41 -14.12 4.71
C GLU A 684 24.51 -13.75 5.72
N ASN A 685 25.74 -13.63 5.26
CA ASN A 685 26.90 -13.26 6.09
C ASN A 685 27.22 -11.76 6.07
N ILE A 686 26.49 -10.92 5.33
CA ILE A 686 26.63 -9.45 5.41
C ILE A 686 26.48 -9.02 6.88
N PRO A 687 27.47 -8.34 7.50
CA PRO A 687 27.43 -7.99 8.92
C PRO A 687 26.35 -6.97 9.29
N PHE A 688 25.97 -6.11 8.33
CA PHE A 688 24.93 -5.12 8.55
C PHE A 688 23.56 -5.70 8.21
N ASP A 689 22.73 -5.93 9.22
CA ASP A 689 21.37 -6.45 9.03
C ASP A 689 20.54 -5.54 8.13
N GLU A 690 20.76 -4.22 8.21
CA GLU A 690 20.14 -3.24 7.30
C GLU A 690 20.49 -3.56 5.84
N THR A 691 21.77 -3.63 5.49
CA THR A 691 22.21 -3.91 4.11
C THR A 691 21.79 -5.30 3.64
N LYS A 692 21.85 -6.30 4.52
CA LYS A 692 21.39 -7.67 4.22
C LYS A 692 19.90 -7.71 3.88
N ASN A 693 19.08 -7.00 4.65
CA ASN A 693 17.66 -6.87 4.39
C ASN A 693 17.40 -6.00 3.15
N TYR A 694 18.20 -4.96 2.93
CA TYR A 694 18.10 -4.07 1.78
C TYR A 694 18.30 -4.82 0.47
N VAL A 695 19.38 -5.60 0.35
CA VAL A 695 19.62 -6.46 -0.83
C VAL A 695 18.43 -7.37 -1.11
N ARG A 696 17.94 -8.12 -0.10
CA ARG A 696 16.80 -9.02 -0.26
C ARG A 696 15.53 -8.28 -0.67
N GLN A 697 15.28 -7.09 -0.12
CA GLN A 697 14.11 -6.30 -0.47
C GLN A 697 14.21 -5.71 -1.88
N VAL A 698 15.35 -5.18 -2.29
CA VAL A 698 15.54 -4.64 -3.65
C VAL A 698 15.36 -5.74 -4.70
N PHE A 699 16.00 -6.90 -4.54
CA PHE A 699 15.81 -8.00 -5.51
C PHE A 699 14.42 -8.65 -5.41
N GLY A 700 13.81 -8.66 -4.22
CA GLY A 700 12.40 -9.01 -4.07
C GLY A 700 11.48 -8.03 -4.82
N ASN A 701 11.76 -6.74 -4.76
CA ASN A 701 11.02 -5.73 -5.52
C ASN A 701 11.23 -5.90 -7.03
N TYR A 702 12.47 -6.09 -7.48
CA TYR A 702 12.82 -6.38 -8.88
C TYR A 702 12.03 -7.59 -9.39
N TRP A 703 12.04 -8.69 -8.63
CA TRP A 703 11.29 -9.90 -8.96
C TRP A 703 9.78 -9.65 -9.06
N ASN A 704 9.21 -8.88 -8.12
CA ASN A 704 7.78 -8.57 -8.17
C ASN A 704 7.42 -7.73 -9.40
N TYR A 705 8.22 -6.73 -9.76
CA TYR A 705 7.99 -6.02 -11.03
C TYR A 705 8.15 -6.95 -12.23
N LEU A 706 9.19 -7.80 -12.25
CA LEU A 706 9.43 -8.71 -13.35
C LEU A 706 8.26 -9.70 -13.55
N ARG A 707 7.80 -10.36 -12.49
CA ARG A 707 6.70 -11.34 -12.59
C ARG A 707 5.33 -10.72 -12.89
N LEU A 708 5.13 -9.43 -12.56
CA LEU A 708 3.85 -8.75 -12.75
C LEU A 708 3.72 -8.18 -14.16
N TYR A 709 4.83 -7.74 -14.76
CA TYR A 709 4.82 -6.93 -15.98
C TYR A 709 5.62 -7.53 -17.14
N ASN A 710 6.29 -8.67 -16.95
CA ASN A 710 6.84 -9.46 -18.05
C ASN A 710 5.91 -10.68 -18.32
N PRO A 711 5.25 -10.75 -19.50
CA PRO A 711 4.32 -11.83 -19.81
C PRO A 711 4.93 -13.25 -19.73
N GLU A 712 6.18 -13.42 -20.19
CA GLU A 712 6.87 -14.72 -20.14
C GLU A 712 7.09 -15.16 -18.69
N ILE A 713 7.57 -14.27 -17.83
CA ILE A 713 7.81 -14.59 -16.41
C ILE A 713 6.49 -14.81 -15.67
N SER A 714 5.47 -14.00 -15.97
CA SER A 714 4.12 -14.19 -15.42
C SER A 714 3.58 -15.58 -15.75
N GLN A 715 3.74 -16.03 -17.00
CA GLN A 715 3.34 -17.37 -17.43
C GLN A 715 4.15 -18.48 -16.73
N ILE A 716 5.47 -18.33 -16.63
CA ILE A 716 6.33 -19.28 -15.91
C ILE A 716 5.87 -19.43 -14.46
N VAL A 717 5.68 -18.31 -13.74
CA VAL A 717 5.24 -18.34 -12.34
C VAL A 717 3.86 -18.98 -12.21
N ALA A 718 2.92 -18.66 -13.11
CA ALA A 718 1.59 -19.25 -13.12
C ALA A 718 1.62 -20.78 -13.31
N GLN A 719 2.51 -21.30 -14.17
CA GLN A 719 2.68 -22.74 -14.38
C GLN A 719 3.12 -23.46 -13.08
N TYR A 720 4.10 -22.91 -12.36
CA TYR A 720 4.55 -23.49 -11.09
C TYR A 720 3.50 -23.36 -9.99
N SER A 721 2.80 -22.23 -9.92
CA SER A 721 1.69 -22.05 -8.97
C SER A 721 0.56 -23.05 -9.19
N ALA A 722 0.34 -23.55 -10.42
CA ALA A 722 -0.67 -24.58 -10.68
C ALA A 722 -0.24 -26.02 -10.28
N GLN A 723 1.07 -26.29 -10.19
CA GLN A 723 1.58 -27.65 -9.93
C GLN A 723 1.53 -28.05 -8.45
N HIS A 724 1.57 -27.08 -7.52
CA HIS A 724 1.58 -27.29 -6.07
C HIS A 724 2.49 -28.46 -5.60
N PRO A 725 3.79 -28.45 -5.94
CA PRO A 725 4.71 -29.49 -5.50
C PRO A 725 4.76 -29.54 -3.96
N LYS A 726 5.11 -30.70 -3.40
CA LYS A 726 5.33 -30.86 -1.96
C LYS A 726 6.79 -30.52 -1.63
N LEU A 727 7.00 -29.88 -0.48
CA LEU A 727 8.35 -29.68 0.04
C LEU A 727 8.93 -31.05 0.42
N PRO A 728 10.19 -31.37 0.05
CA PRO A 728 10.77 -32.67 0.35
C PRO A 728 11.02 -32.82 1.86
N HIS A 729 10.83 -34.03 2.37
CA HIS A 729 11.04 -34.36 3.79
C HIS A 729 12.41 -35.01 4.01
N GLU A 730 13.14 -34.55 5.01
CA GLU A 730 14.40 -35.17 5.41
C GLU A 730 14.12 -36.45 6.22
N GLY A 731 14.09 -37.60 5.54
CA GLY A 731 13.77 -38.90 6.15
C GLY A 731 13.10 -39.89 5.20
N SER A 732 12.65 -39.44 4.02
CA SER A 732 12.18 -40.32 2.94
C SER A 732 13.38 -41.00 2.25
N ALA A 733 13.90 -42.08 2.83
CA ALA A 733 14.84 -42.95 2.13
C ALA A 733 14.13 -43.70 0.97
N ASP A 734 14.73 -43.59 -0.22
CA ASP A 734 14.66 -44.48 -1.38
C ASP A 734 13.38 -45.31 -1.60
N LYS A 735 12.47 -44.76 -2.39
CA LYS A 735 11.87 -45.57 -3.46
C LYS A 735 12.30 -44.97 -4.79
N PRO A 736 13.04 -45.71 -5.64
CA PRO A 736 13.35 -45.22 -6.97
C PRO A 736 12.04 -44.85 -7.66
N ALA A 737 12.00 -43.64 -8.22
CA ALA A 737 10.91 -43.23 -9.09
C ALA A 737 10.75 -44.31 -10.15
N ALA A 738 9.62 -45.01 -10.14
CA ALA A 738 9.30 -45.97 -11.19
C ALA A 738 9.41 -45.21 -12.51
N THR A 739 10.40 -45.58 -13.32
CA THR A 739 10.59 -45.10 -14.68
C THR A 739 9.25 -45.26 -15.41
N ARG A 740 8.53 -44.16 -15.60
CA ARG A 740 7.45 -44.11 -16.57
C ARG A 740 8.09 -44.37 -17.92
N LYS A 741 7.91 -45.59 -18.44
CA LYS A 741 8.26 -45.91 -19.82
C LYS A 741 7.62 -44.85 -20.73
N PRO A 742 8.35 -44.31 -21.71
CA PRO A 742 7.73 -43.48 -22.73
C PRO A 742 6.68 -44.33 -23.46
N THR A 743 5.43 -43.87 -23.43
CA THR A 743 4.38 -44.39 -24.29
C THR A 743 4.84 -44.24 -25.73
N ALA A 744 5.10 -45.37 -26.39
CA ALA A 744 5.43 -45.44 -27.79
C ALA A 744 4.32 -44.73 -28.59
N ALA A 745 4.73 -43.76 -29.40
CA ALA A 745 3.88 -43.16 -30.42
C ALA A 745 3.41 -44.27 -31.38
N LYS A 746 2.10 -44.38 -31.57
CA LYS A 746 1.53 -45.17 -32.67
C LYS A 746 2.00 -44.54 -33.99
N PRO A 747 2.49 -45.32 -34.97
CA PRO A 747 2.76 -44.81 -36.30
C PRO A 747 1.42 -44.47 -36.98
N VAL A 748 1.33 -43.26 -37.52
CA VAL A 748 0.34 -42.90 -38.53
C VAL A 748 0.78 -43.59 -39.82
N GLU A 749 0.08 -44.66 -40.21
CA GLU A 749 0.25 -45.27 -41.52
C GLU A 749 -0.79 -44.73 -42.49
N LYS A 750 -0.29 -44.44 -43.69
CA LYS A 750 -0.88 -43.66 -44.75
C LYS A 750 -2.04 -44.40 -45.42
N THR A 751 -3.05 -43.63 -45.82
CA THR A 751 -4.01 -43.98 -46.86
C THR A 751 -3.30 -44.44 -48.14
N LYS A 752 -3.69 -45.62 -48.64
CA LYS A 752 -3.70 -45.97 -50.07
C LYS A 752 -4.85 -46.94 -50.37
N GLN A 753 -5.69 -46.47 -51.30
CA GLN A 753 -6.85 -47.09 -51.97
C GLN A 753 -8.12 -47.29 -51.15
#